data_AF-A0A183GN73-F1
#
_entry.id   AF-A0A183GN73-F1
#
_cell.length_a   1.000
_cell.length_b   1.000
_cell.length_c   1.000
_cell.angle_alpha   90.00
_cell.angle_beta   90.00
_cell.angle_gamma   90.00
#
_symmetry.space_group_name_H-M   'P 1'
#
loop_
_entity.id
_entity.type
_entity.pdbx_description
1 polymer ?
#
loop_
_entity_poly.entity_id
_entity_poly.type
_entity_poly.pdbx_seq_one_letter_code
_entity_poly.pdbx_strand_id
1 'polypeptide(L)'
;MISRVQNLDEEKITLEAEIQTLERKRDSLFMDIANKQREILRLDRREEQLEVLVRDRLSLASPSRKHDPMIYFITPTAFRPAQRADLTRLSYTLSHVPNLHWIVVEDSNSISPSVAEILNRSRLPHTHLNVRTPENKKMKYTDPSWYLPRGVAQRNAALAWMRKQLADLKKGAVYFGDDDNTYDLRLFDEIRSIHVAGIWPVGIVGGLIAERPHLAANGTVIGFNAVWKPEREFPIDMAAFAVNITLVTSRRGAAFSYDVARGYQESHFLAGLGLSRRDFEPKADNCSKVFVWHTRTEKSKFSKLDWERIAAMEREQWLLMKLRYSPSEDNNLSIICLLTVPLQGILRHYNISPFIAVTMGERKGQNFYYPPDFDYKTHKNLNKYHGTHALRERAKKISQGILVIRFEMPFNIWCLGCNNHVGMGVRYNAEKKKIGMYYTTPLYEFRMKCHLCDNYYVIRTDPKNFDYELVEGCTRQEKRFEPTEIDQLDTKDSSFSHKLAADAMFKTEHQEEDKTKATSDDTRMEKIEWVQERLRDDFAANQALRAQFRKEKRELNEKRAQDAELRARCSLSIPLVPEDPNDRKVAGMLLRYRGVDSHNEQEERRNEAASRRIFASTLTGPSTSSSDAPTLSSAERLKDSIRRRRNRRINDKFEFGPAPKKSSLALGIVKKTVKQEQQEDEDDDECSIVGDSSTLVDVKDGKDEKPPEGGSGLVADYDSSGSE
;
A
#
# COMPACT_ATOMS: atom_id res chain seq x y z
N MET A 1 -37.98 82.09 4.80
CA MET A 1 -38.27 80.64 4.79
C MET A 1 -37.48 79.91 3.70
N ILE A 2 -37.40 80.44 2.48
CA ILE A 2 -36.73 79.77 1.34
C ILE A 2 -35.21 79.53 1.57
N SER A 3 -34.45 80.49 2.14
CA SER A 3 -33.01 80.31 2.39
C SER A 3 -32.66 79.28 3.47
N ARG A 4 -33.58 79.02 4.40
CA ARG A 4 -33.37 78.05 5.49
C ARG A 4 -33.57 76.61 5.02
N VAL A 5 -34.44 76.43 4.02
CA VAL A 5 -34.69 75.13 3.39
C VAL A 5 -33.54 74.77 2.45
N GLN A 6 -33.04 75.74 1.68
CA GLN A 6 -31.87 75.54 0.81
C GLN A 6 -30.60 75.12 1.60
N ASN A 7 -30.36 75.71 2.77
CA ASN A 7 -29.24 75.29 3.63
C ASN A 7 -29.38 73.86 4.16
N LEU A 8 -30.61 73.39 4.42
CA LEU A 8 -30.86 72.03 4.89
C LEU A 8 -30.68 71.00 3.76
N ASP A 9 -31.02 71.36 2.52
CA ASP A 9 -30.76 70.52 1.35
C ASP A 9 -29.25 70.40 1.05
N GLU A 10 -28.50 71.49 1.21
CA GLU A 10 -27.03 71.45 1.10
C GLU A 10 -26.40 70.59 2.21
N GLU A 11 -26.83 70.74 3.46
CA GLU A 11 -26.38 69.88 4.57
C GLU A 11 -26.71 68.40 4.32
N LYS A 12 -27.91 68.11 3.83
CA LYS A 12 -28.31 66.73 3.48
C LYS A 12 -27.38 66.12 2.42
N ILE A 13 -27.07 66.87 1.36
CA ILE A 13 -26.16 66.40 0.30
C ILE A 13 -24.75 66.16 0.87
N THR A 14 -24.27 67.01 1.77
CA THR A 14 -22.95 66.81 2.41
C THR A 14 -22.92 65.56 3.30
N LEU A 15 -23.98 65.32 4.08
CA LEU A 15 -24.11 64.14 4.94
C LEU A 15 -24.24 62.85 4.12
N GLU A 16 -24.99 62.88 3.02
CA GLU A 16 -25.11 61.74 2.10
C GLU A 16 -23.75 61.40 1.46
N ALA A 17 -22.98 62.41 1.04
CA ALA A 17 -21.63 62.21 0.55
C ALA A 17 -20.71 61.63 1.62
N GLU A 18 -20.82 62.10 2.87
CA GLU A 18 -20.02 61.60 3.98
C GLU A 18 -20.36 60.14 4.33
N ILE A 19 -21.64 59.78 4.38
CA ILE A 19 -22.11 58.40 4.54
C ILE A 19 -21.53 57.51 3.45
N GLN A 20 -21.59 57.93 2.18
CA GLN A 20 -21.08 57.14 1.06
C GLN A 20 -19.56 56.94 1.15
N THR A 21 -18.81 57.94 1.66
CA THR A 21 -17.37 57.78 1.91
C THR A 21 -17.08 56.83 3.06
N LEU A 22 -17.90 56.84 4.12
CA LEU A 22 -17.78 55.94 5.25
C LEU A 22 -18.12 54.50 4.87
N GLU A 23 -19.10 54.28 4.00
CA GLU A 23 -19.44 52.96 3.47
C GLU A 23 -18.31 52.38 2.62
N ARG A 24 -17.70 53.17 1.74
CA ARG A 24 -16.51 52.73 0.98
C ARG A 24 -15.33 52.37 1.90
N LYS A 25 -15.12 53.15 2.97
CA LYS A 25 -14.11 52.85 4.00
C LYS A 25 -14.43 51.56 4.75
N ARG A 26 -15.68 51.34 5.13
CA ARG A 26 -16.16 50.11 5.78
C ARG A 26 -15.88 48.90 4.89
N ASP A 27 -16.23 48.96 3.61
CA ASP A 27 -16.07 47.83 2.69
C ASP A 27 -14.58 47.54 2.40
N SER A 28 -13.75 48.59 2.32
CA SER A 28 -12.29 48.45 2.25
C SER A 28 -11.73 47.74 3.49
N LEU A 29 -12.17 48.15 4.69
CA LEU A 29 -11.73 47.53 5.94
C LEU A 29 -12.19 46.07 6.05
N PHE A 30 -13.39 45.73 5.58
CA PHE A 30 -13.85 44.34 5.54
C PHE A 30 -12.98 43.47 4.61
N MET A 31 -12.60 43.99 3.44
CA MET A 31 -11.67 43.29 2.55
C MET A 31 -10.29 43.11 3.18
N ASP A 32 -9.79 44.12 3.88
CA ASP A 32 -8.51 44.05 4.60
C ASP A 32 -8.55 43.03 5.75
N ILE A 33 -9.65 42.98 6.51
CA ILE A 33 -9.86 41.98 7.56
C ILE A 33 -9.87 40.58 6.95
N ALA A 34 -10.60 40.36 5.85
CA ALA A 34 -10.64 39.07 5.17
C ALA A 34 -9.27 38.66 4.59
N ASN A 35 -8.48 39.62 4.10
CA ASN A 35 -7.11 39.39 3.65
C ASN A 35 -6.18 39.01 4.81
N LYS A 36 -6.24 39.75 5.92
CA LYS A 36 -5.46 39.46 7.13
C LYS A 36 -5.82 38.11 7.75
N GLN A 37 -7.10 37.73 7.79
CA GLN A 37 -7.53 36.41 8.26
C GLN A 37 -6.97 35.27 7.39
N ARG A 38 -6.92 35.45 6.06
CA ARG A 38 -6.28 34.48 5.16
C ARG A 38 -4.77 34.40 5.36
N GLU A 39 -4.14 35.53 5.68
CA GLU A 39 -2.70 35.60 5.96
C GLU A 39 -2.34 34.91 7.29
N ILE A 40 -3.14 35.11 8.35
CA ILE A 40 -2.99 34.39 9.62
C ILE A 40 -3.04 32.88 9.40
N LEU A 41 -4.06 32.37 8.69
CA LEU A 41 -4.17 30.93 8.38
C LEU A 41 -3.01 30.37 7.54
N ARG A 42 -2.33 31.21 6.75
CA ARG A 42 -1.12 30.81 6.01
C ARG A 42 0.11 30.80 6.91
N LEU A 43 0.22 31.79 7.79
CA LEU A 43 1.30 31.88 8.77
C LEU A 43 1.23 30.74 9.78
N ASP A 44 0.04 30.44 10.32
CA ASP A 44 -0.18 29.30 11.24
C ASP A 44 0.26 27.97 10.60
N ARG A 45 -0.11 27.73 9.33
CA ARG A 45 0.35 26.54 8.60
C ARG A 45 1.86 26.51 8.38
N ARG A 46 2.48 27.67 8.17
CA ARG A 46 3.93 27.78 7.99
C ARG A 46 4.67 27.59 9.31
N GLU A 47 4.11 28.06 10.41
CA GLU A 47 4.57 27.81 11.76
C GLU A 47 4.53 26.31 12.07
N GLU A 48 3.40 25.64 11.85
CA GLU A 48 3.30 24.18 12.02
C GLU A 48 4.35 23.42 11.18
N GLN A 49 4.55 23.82 9.92
CA GLN A 49 5.58 23.22 9.05
C GLN A 49 7.00 23.46 9.56
N LEU A 50 7.30 24.69 10.00
CA LEU A 50 8.61 25.04 10.53
C LEU A 50 8.87 24.35 11.87
N GLU A 51 7.89 24.21 12.74
CA GLU A 51 7.99 23.45 13.98
C GLU A 51 8.36 21.99 13.71
N VAL A 52 7.71 21.34 12.73
CA VAL A 52 8.05 19.96 12.32
C VAL A 52 9.48 19.89 11.79
N LEU A 53 9.87 20.79 10.88
CA LEU A 53 11.21 20.80 10.28
C LEU A 53 12.31 21.10 11.30
N VAL A 54 12.07 22.02 12.23
CA VAL A 54 13.01 22.40 13.29
C VAL A 54 13.09 21.28 14.32
N ARG A 55 11.99 20.62 14.67
CA ARG A 55 11.97 19.47 15.59
C ARG A 55 12.71 18.27 15.00
N ASP A 56 12.45 17.91 13.74
CA ASP A 56 13.13 16.81 13.05
C ASP A 56 14.65 17.05 12.94
N ARG A 57 15.06 18.31 12.78
CA ARG A 57 16.47 18.72 12.80
C ARG A 57 17.07 18.80 14.22
N LEU A 58 16.31 19.19 15.23
CA LEU A 58 16.74 19.22 16.63
C LEU A 58 16.84 17.83 17.25
N SER A 59 16.06 16.84 16.80
CA SER A 59 16.25 15.42 17.17
C SER A 59 17.60 14.87 16.69
N LEU A 60 18.24 15.52 15.71
CA LEU A 60 19.61 15.21 15.28
C LEU A 60 20.68 15.97 16.08
N ALA A 61 20.29 16.93 16.93
CA ALA A 61 21.17 17.82 17.66
C ALA A 61 20.84 17.83 19.17
N SER A 62 21.22 16.76 19.87
CA SER A 62 21.97 16.79 21.14
C SER A 62 21.80 15.45 21.88
N PRO A 63 22.89 14.78 22.28
CA PRO A 63 22.83 13.56 23.09
C PRO A 63 22.54 13.96 24.54
N SER A 64 21.35 13.61 25.03
CA SER A 64 20.84 13.81 26.39
C SER A 64 20.24 15.21 26.70
N ARG A 65 18.92 15.23 26.88
CA ARG A 65 18.23 16.28 27.64
C ARG A 65 18.29 15.84 29.10
N LYS A 66 19.22 16.39 29.89
CA LYS A 66 19.54 15.92 31.27
C LYS A 66 18.34 15.81 32.22
N HIS A 67 17.23 16.50 31.96
CA HIS A 67 16.07 16.55 32.86
C HIS A 67 14.83 15.79 32.35
N ASP A 68 14.90 15.21 31.15
CA ASP A 68 13.74 14.55 30.53
C ASP A 68 13.53 13.14 31.12
N PRO A 69 12.25 12.73 31.35
CA PRO A 69 11.93 11.38 31.78
C PRO A 69 12.51 10.32 30.85
N MET A 70 12.99 9.22 31.44
CA MET A 70 13.42 8.04 30.68
C MET A 70 12.21 7.27 30.15
N ILE A 71 12.27 6.87 28.88
CA ILE A 71 11.29 5.97 28.27
C ILE A 71 11.84 4.54 28.32
N TYR A 72 11.09 3.63 28.94
CA TYR A 72 11.37 2.20 28.94
C TYR A 72 10.52 1.53 27.85
N PHE A 73 11.17 1.25 26.72
CA PHE A 73 10.52 0.67 25.56
C PHE A 73 10.63 -0.86 25.62
N ILE A 74 9.52 -1.56 25.84
CA ILE A 74 9.47 -3.01 25.99
C ILE A 74 9.09 -3.64 24.65
N THR A 75 9.99 -4.47 24.11
CA THR A 75 9.79 -5.17 22.83
C THR A 75 9.87 -6.69 23.02
N PRO A 76 8.73 -7.40 22.98
CA PRO A 76 8.75 -8.85 22.82
C PRO A 76 9.16 -9.19 21.39
N THR A 77 10.10 -10.11 21.21
CA THR A 77 10.51 -10.58 19.88
C THR A 77 10.64 -12.09 19.87
N ALA A 78 10.37 -12.70 18.71
CA ALA A 78 10.48 -14.15 18.52
C ALA A 78 11.16 -14.41 17.18
N PHE A 79 11.90 -15.53 17.10
CA PHE A 79 12.57 -15.92 15.88
C PHE A 79 11.55 -16.09 14.74
N ARG A 80 11.76 -15.29 13.70
CA ARG A 80 11.09 -15.40 12.40
C ARG A 80 12.02 -14.87 11.33
N PRO A 81 11.84 -15.23 10.06
CA PRO A 81 12.75 -14.80 9.00
C PRO A 81 12.86 -13.27 8.84
N ALA A 82 11.78 -12.53 9.12
CA ALA A 82 11.77 -11.07 9.11
C ALA A 82 12.31 -10.40 10.39
N GLN A 83 12.59 -11.16 11.46
CA GLN A 83 12.93 -10.62 12.79
C GLN A 83 14.09 -9.63 12.75
N ARG A 84 15.17 -9.98 12.04
CA ARG A 84 16.35 -9.12 11.92
C ARG A 84 16.04 -7.82 11.19
N ALA A 85 15.18 -7.86 10.16
CA ALA A 85 14.77 -6.67 9.44
C ALA A 85 13.91 -5.76 10.32
N ASP A 86 12.94 -6.35 11.03
CA ASP A 86 12.02 -5.67 11.95
C ASP A 86 12.76 -4.97 13.10
N LEU A 87 13.67 -5.68 13.78
CA LEU A 87 14.51 -5.09 14.83
C LEU A 87 15.48 -4.03 14.29
N THR A 88 15.97 -4.18 13.06
CA THR A 88 16.88 -3.18 12.45
C THR A 88 16.15 -1.87 12.20
N ARG A 89 14.97 -1.89 11.55
CA ARG A 89 14.20 -0.66 11.31
C ARG A 89 13.78 0.00 12.62
N LEU A 90 13.34 -0.80 13.61
CA LEU A 90 12.97 -0.30 14.92
C LEU A 90 14.16 0.35 15.62
N SER A 91 15.35 -0.28 15.58
CA SER A 91 16.55 0.28 16.19
C SER A 91 16.94 1.64 15.61
N TYR A 92 16.72 1.88 14.32
CA TYR A 92 16.97 3.18 13.69
C TYR A 92 16.00 4.23 14.21
N THR A 93 14.69 3.94 14.26
CA THR A 93 13.70 4.85 14.85
C THR A 93 14.04 5.19 16.30
N LEU A 94 14.33 4.18 17.14
CA LEU A 94 14.64 4.38 18.54
C LEU A 94 15.96 5.13 18.77
N SER A 95 16.93 5.02 17.85
CA SER A 95 18.21 5.73 17.94
C SER A 95 18.08 7.26 17.88
N HIS A 96 16.98 7.75 17.30
CA HIS A 96 16.66 9.18 17.27
C HIS A 96 15.98 9.68 18.55
N VAL A 97 15.59 8.79 19.47
CA VAL A 97 14.84 9.14 20.66
C VAL A 97 15.81 9.33 21.84
N PRO A 98 15.97 10.55 22.40
CA PRO A 98 16.86 10.78 23.53
C PRO A 98 16.32 10.10 24.80
N ASN A 99 17.18 9.84 25.79
CA ASN A 99 16.77 9.27 27.08
C ASN A 99 15.78 8.09 26.95
N LEU A 100 16.12 7.11 26.10
CA LEU A 100 15.35 5.88 25.92
C LEU A 100 16.20 4.67 26.33
N HIS A 101 15.57 3.74 27.05
CA HIS A 101 16.14 2.46 27.42
C HIS A 101 15.34 1.33 26.78
N TRP A 102 15.98 0.56 25.91
CA TRP A 102 15.32 -0.47 25.12
C TRP A 102 15.39 -1.85 25.79
N ILE A 103 14.26 -2.37 26.23
CA ILE A 103 14.14 -3.69 26.86
C ILE A 103 13.65 -4.68 25.80
N VAL A 104 14.56 -5.52 25.31
CA VAL A 104 14.24 -6.55 24.33
C VAL A 104 14.15 -7.89 25.02
N VAL A 105 13.01 -8.57 24.85
CA VAL A 105 12.76 -9.87 25.46
C VAL A 105 12.50 -10.91 24.38
N GLU A 106 13.45 -11.84 24.20
CA GLU A 106 13.35 -12.90 23.21
C GLU A 106 12.49 -14.07 23.71
N ASP A 107 11.62 -14.58 22.83
CA ASP A 107 10.93 -15.86 22.99
C ASP A 107 11.88 -17.02 22.66
N SER A 108 12.81 -17.29 23.58
CA SER A 108 13.85 -18.30 23.42
C SER A 108 14.37 -18.83 24.78
N ASN A 109 14.98 -20.01 24.76
CA ASN A 109 15.66 -20.58 25.93
C ASN A 109 16.96 -19.85 26.28
N SER A 110 17.56 -19.17 25.29
CA SER A 110 18.83 -18.45 25.43
C SER A 110 18.82 -17.20 24.56
N ILE A 111 19.55 -16.18 25.01
CA ILE A 111 19.84 -14.99 24.23
C ILE A 111 20.51 -15.36 22.89
N SER A 112 19.99 -14.83 21.78
CA SER A 112 20.52 -15.08 20.45
C SER A 112 21.67 -14.11 20.09
N PRO A 113 22.78 -14.61 19.49
CA PRO A 113 23.87 -13.73 19.05
C PRO A 113 23.42 -12.68 18.03
N SER A 114 22.46 -13.04 17.16
CA SER A 114 21.97 -12.14 16.12
C SER A 114 21.22 -10.93 16.70
N VAL A 115 20.42 -11.11 17.77
CA VAL A 115 19.73 -9.98 18.41
C VAL A 115 20.73 -9.15 19.23
N ALA A 116 21.64 -9.80 19.95
CA ALA A 116 22.70 -9.12 20.69
C ALA A 116 23.58 -8.22 19.79
N GLU A 117 23.91 -8.69 18.58
CA GLU A 117 24.65 -7.89 17.59
C GLU A 117 23.89 -6.62 17.17
N ILE A 118 22.57 -6.71 16.95
CA ILE A 118 21.73 -5.55 16.58
C ILE A 118 21.71 -4.54 17.73
N LEU A 119 21.53 -5.00 18.96
CA LEU A 119 21.48 -4.14 20.15
C LEU A 119 22.82 -3.42 20.36
N ASN A 120 23.93 -4.15 20.26
CA ASN A 120 25.27 -3.56 20.34
C ASN A 120 25.52 -2.52 19.23
N ARG A 121 25.10 -2.82 17.99
CA ARG A 121 25.24 -1.90 16.85
C ARG A 121 24.38 -0.65 17.00
N SER A 122 23.21 -0.76 17.62
CA SER A 122 22.29 0.37 17.82
C SER A 122 22.86 1.44 18.76
N ARG A 123 23.80 1.07 19.65
CA ARG A 123 24.36 1.91 20.71
C ARG A 123 23.32 2.50 21.67
N LEU A 124 22.09 2.00 21.63
CA LEU A 124 21.05 2.37 22.58
C LEU A 124 21.35 1.74 23.95
N PRO A 125 21.09 2.44 25.06
CA PRO A 125 20.96 1.80 26.35
C PRO A 125 19.91 0.69 26.25
N HIS A 126 20.29 -0.54 26.57
CA HIS A 126 19.41 -1.68 26.38
C HIS A 126 19.53 -2.71 27.49
N THR A 127 18.49 -3.53 27.62
CA THR A 127 18.51 -4.75 28.43
C THR A 127 18.00 -5.88 27.57
N HIS A 128 18.81 -6.92 27.47
CA HIS A 128 18.51 -8.10 26.68
C HIS A 128 18.09 -9.25 27.61
N LEU A 129 16.82 -9.64 27.55
CA LEU A 129 16.25 -10.73 28.32
C LEU A 129 15.77 -11.84 27.37
N ASN A 130 15.53 -13.03 27.93
CA ASN A 130 14.90 -14.12 27.21
C ASN A 130 13.96 -14.91 28.12
N VAL A 131 12.83 -15.34 27.57
CA VAL A 131 11.90 -16.25 28.24
C VAL A 131 11.11 -17.01 27.18
N ARG A 132 11.12 -18.34 27.26
CA ARG A 132 10.39 -19.18 26.32
C ARG A 132 8.91 -19.22 26.66
N THR A 133 8.07 -19.01 25.66
CA THR A 133 6.63 -19.24 25.73
C THR A 133 6.36 -20.73 25.95
N PRO A 134 5.49 -21.11 26.92
CA PRO A 134 5.10 -22.50 27.14
C PRO A 134 4.63 -23.19 25.86
N GLU A 135 4.99 -24.46 25.69
CA GLU A 135 4.79 -25.21 24.43
C GLU A 135 3.30 -25.33 24.03
N ASN A 136 2.42 -25.45 25.03
CA ASN A 136 0.97 -25.47 24.87
C ASN A 136 0.35 -24.10 24.47
N LYS A 137 1.11 -23.02 24.58
CA LYS A 137 0.70 -21.65 24.25
C LYS A 137 1.55 -21.06 23.11
N LYS A 138 2.43 -21.84 22.49
CA LYS A 138 3.28 -21.42 21.36
C LYS A 138 2.54 -21.64 20.04
N MET A 139 2.45 -20.59 19.23
CA MET A 139 1.87 -20.68 17.88
C MET A 139 2.82 -21.40 16.93
N LYS A 140 2.26 -22.23 16.04
CA LYS A 140 2.97 -22.78 14.89
C LYS A 140 3.04 -21.73 13.77
N TYR A 141 4.03 -21.85 12.89
CA TYR A 141 4.19 -20.92 11.77
C TYR A 141 2.98 -20.92 10.81
N THR A 142 2.29 -22.06 10.70
CA THR A 142 1.09 -22.23 9.89
C THR A 142 -0.16 -21.63 10.51
N ASP A 143 -0.16 -21.37 11.81
CA ASP A 143 -1.35 -20.91 12.51
C ASP A 143 -1.72 -19.48 12.08
N PRO A 144 -3.02 -19.15 12.04
CA PRO A 144 -3.47 -17.78 11.86
C PRO A 144 -2.93 -16.89 12.97
N SER A 145 -2.47 -15.67 12.63
CA SER A 145 -1.82 -14.72 13.56
C SER A 145 -2.64 -14.36 14.80
N TRP A 146 -3.94 -14.67 14.79
CA TRP A 146 -4.91 -14.34 15.81
C TRP A 146 -5.32 -15.51 16.73
N TYR A 147 -4.72 -16.70 16.56
CA TYR A 147 -5.12 -17.91 17.29
C TYR A 147 -4.76 -17.87 18.78
N LEU A 148 -3.52 -17.48 19.13
CA LEU A 148 -3.05 -17.37 20.51
C LEU A 148 -2.38 -16.01 20.75
N PRO A 149 -2.47 -15.45 21.98
CA PRO A 149 -1.81 -14.20 22.31
C PRO A 149 -0.29 -14.39 22.31
N ARG A 150 0.41 -13.52 21.57
CA ARG A 150 1.88 -13.50 21.50
C ARG A 150 2.45 -12.54 22.54
N GLY A 151 3.66 -12.82 23.01
CA GLY A 151 4.43 -11.86 23.84
C GLY A 151 4.05 -11.80 25.32
N VAL A 152 3.10 -12.61 25.81
CA VAL A 152 2.60 -12.53 27.20
C VAL A 152 3.71 -12.81 28.22
N ALA A 153 4.43 -13.93 28.08
CA ALA A 153 5.54 -14.26 28.96
C ALA A 153 6.66 -13.22 28.89
N GLN A 154 6.94 -12.71 27.69
CA GLN A 154 8.00 -11.75 27.41
C GLN A 154 7.72 -10.39 28.06
N ARG A 155 6.50 -9.86 27.91
CA ARG A 155 6.06 -8.64 28.60
C ARG A 155 6.12 -8.80 30.12
N ASN A 156 5.66 -9.94 30.65
CA ASN A 156 5.74 -10.22 32.08
C ASN A 156 7.18 -10.33 32.62
N ALA A 157 8.11 -10.91 31.85
CA ALA A 157 9.52 -10.94 32.23
C ALA A 157 10.14 -9.55 32.27
N ALA A 158 9.80 -8.67 31.32
CA ALA A 158 10.18 -7.26 31.38
C ALA A 158 9.61 -6.57 32.62
N LEU A 159 8.31 -6.74 32.90
CA LEU A 159 7.66 -6.21 34.11
C LEU A 159 8.35 -6.68 35.40
N ALA A 160 8.67 -7.97 35.50
CA ALA A 160 9.37 -8.55 36.65
C ALA A 160 10.78 -7.97 36.81
N TRP A 161 11.51 -7.82 35.71
CA TRP A 161 12.83 -7.20 35.71
C TRP A 161 12.76 -5.74 36.17
N MET A 162 11.82 -4.95 35.65
CA MET A 162 11.66 -3.54 36.05
C MET A 162 11.27 -3.42 37.53
N ARG A 163 10.35 -4.27 38.03
CA ARG A 163 9.97 -4.27 39.45
C ARG A 163 11.14 -4.60 40.39
N LYS A 164 12.14 -5.33 39.90
CA LYS A 164 13.34 -5.69 40.66
C LYS A 164 14.43 -4.63 40.57
N GLN A 165 14.71 -4.13 39.36
CA GLN A 165 15.86 -3.24 39.09
C GLN A 165 15.51 -1.75 39.19
N LEU A 166 14.25 -1.39 38.99
CA LEU A 166 13.77 -0.01 38.88
C LEU A 166 12.74 0.33 39.97
N ALA A 167 12.74 -0.40 41.08
CA ALA A 167 11.75 -0.25 42.17
C ALA A 167 11.71 1.18 42.74
N ASP A 168 12.87 1.84 42.82
CA ASP A 168 13.03 3.16 43.45
C ASP A 168 12.75 4.34 42.49
N LEU A 169 12.55 4.06 41.20
CA LEU A 169 12.34 5.09 40.19
C LEU A 169 10.90 5.62 40.23
N LYS A 170 10.79 6.95 40.38
CA LYS A 170 9.51 7.69 40.43
C LYS A 170 9.21 8.48 39.15
N LYS A 171 10.16 8.57 38.22
CA LYS A 171 10.05 9.37 36.99
C LYS A 171 10.45 8.51 35.79
N GLY A 172 9.52 8.34 34.85
CA GLY A 172 9.72 7.58 33.63
C GLY A 172 8.40 7.05 33.08
N ALA A 173 8.40 6.69 31.81
CA ALA A 173 7.24 6.10 31.14
C ALA A 173 7.59 4.71 30.61
N VAL A 174 6.66 3.78 30.72
CA VAL A 174 6.75 2.42 30.20
C VAL A 174 5.84 2.31 29.00
N TYR A 175 6.39 1.87 27.87
CA TYR A 175 5.66 1.69 26.63
C TYR A 175 5.90 0.30 26.06
N PHE A 176 4.82 -0.37 25.66
CA PHE A 176 4.87 -1.70 25.05
C PHE A 176 4.83 -1.55 23.52
N GLY A 177 5.98 -1.76 22.90
CA GLY A 177 6.14 -1.64 21.46
C GLY A 177 6.57 -2.96 20.83
N ASP A 178 5.65 -3.59 20.09
CA ASP A 178 5.92 -4.78 19.30
C ASP A 178 6.93 -4.46 18.16
N ASP A 179 7.68 -5.49 17.73
CA ASP A 179 8.84 -5.33 16.83
C ASP A 179 8.47 -5.03 15.37
N ASP A 180 7.22 -5.29 14.95
CA ASP A 180 6.72 -5.09 13.59
C ASP A 180 5.91 -3.81 13.36
N ASN A 181 5.53 -3.11 14.43
CA ASN A 181 4.80 -1.83 14.36
C ASN A 181 5.69 -0.69 13.84
N THR A 182 5.05 0.40 13.40
CA THR A 182 5.72 1.61 12.92
C THR A 182 5.42 2.77 13.84
N TYR A 183 6.46 3.52 14.25
CA TYR A 183 6.38 4.58 15.24
C TYR A 183 6.91 5.90 14.66
N ASP A 184 6.14 6.96 14.79
CA ASP A 184 6.57 8.34 14.53
C ASP A 184 7.41 8.86 15.70
N LEU A 185 8.40 9.71 15.43
CA LEU A 185 9.25 10.29 16.48
C LEU A 185 8.44 11.16 17.45
N ARG A 186 7.39 11.83 16.96
CA ARG A 186 6.51 12.68 17.77
C ARG A 186 5.80 11.93 18.88
N LEU A 187 5.54 10.63 18.70
CA LEU A 187 4.94 9.78 19.72
C LEU A 187 5.76 9.78 21.02
N PHE A 188 7.09 9.78 20.90
CA PHE A 188 7.97 9.67 22.07
C PHE A 188 8.00 10.96 22.89
N ASP A 189 7.73 12.11 22.27
CA ASP A 189 7.55 13.38 23.00
C ASP A 189 6.23 13.36 23.79
N GLU A 190 5.15 12.85 23.18
CA GLU A 190 3.87 12.64 23.87
C GLU A 190 4.05 11.70 25.09
N ILE A 191 4.78 10.60 24.92
CA ILE A 191 5.05 9.62 25.98
C ILE A 191 5.78 10.24 27.19
N ARG A 192 6.71 11.18 26.97
CA ARG A 192 7.43 11.84 28.08
C ARG A 192 6.53 12.68 28.96
N SER A 193 5.48 13.26 28.39
CA SER A 193 4.57 14.15 29.11
C SER A 193 3.57 13.41 30.00
N ILE A 194 3.60 12.07 30.03
CA ILE A 194 2.63 11.27 30.78
C ILE A 194 2.90 11.34 32.28
N HIS A 195 1.86 11.66 33.05
CA HIS A 195 1.91 11.65 34.51
C HIS A 195 1.32 10.37 35.09
N VAL A 196 0.21 9.86 34.56
CA VAL A 196 -0.47 8.65 35.01
C VAL A 196 -0.48 7.61 33.89
N ALA A 197 -1.34 7.79 32.89
CA ALA A 197 -1.45 6.93 31.72
C ALA A 197 -1.84 7.76 30.50
N GLY A 198 -1.05 7.69 29.43
CA GLY A 198 -1.35 8.38 28.17
C GLY A 198 -2.09 7.47 27.21
N ILE A 199 -2.95 8.06 26.37
CA ILE A 199 -3.69 7.35 25.32
C ILE A 199 -3.69 8.13 24.01
N TRP A 200 -3.64 7.41 22.88
CA TRP A 200 -3.66 8.00 21.54
C TRP A 200 -4.28 7.05 20.50
N PRO A 201 -4.63 7.56 19.31
CA PRO A 201 -5.08 6.74 18.18
C PRO A 201 -3.99 5.82 17.63
N VAL A 202 -4.39 4.63 17.20
CA VAL A 202 -3.53 3.65 16.51
C VAL A 202 -4.07 3.40 15.11
N GLY A 203 -3.20 3.50 14.10
CA GLY A 203 -3.55 3.25 12.71
C GLY A 203 -3.55 1.78 12.32
N ILE A 204 -4.44 1.41 11.39
CA ILE A 204 -4.54 0.09 10.73
C ILE A 204 -4.70 -1.04 11.77
N VAL A 205 -5.67 -0.90 12.66
CA VAL A 205 -5.94 -1.87 13.74
C VAL A 205 -7.44 -2.12 13.88
N GLY A 206 -7.82 -3.28 14.42
CA GLY A 206 -9.22 -3.62 14.68
C GLY A 206 -10.15 -3.68 13.46
N GLY A 207 -9.60 -3.71 12.24
CA GLY A 207 -10.36 -3.61 10.99
C GLY A 207 -10.72 -2.17 10.59
N LEU A 208 -10.15 -1.17 11.26
CA LEU A 208 -10.35 0.25 11.02
C LEU A 208 -9.08 0.92 10.49
N ILE A 209 -9.27 2.08 9.83
CA ILE A 209 -8.15 2.95 9.44
C ILE A 209 -7.44 3.48 10.70
N ALA A 210 -8.20 3.81 11.74
CA ALA A 210 -7.66 4.12 13.06
C ALA A 210 -8.67 3.78 14.16
N GLU A 211 -8.20 3.10 15.21
CA GLU A 211 -8.91 3.02 16.49
C GLU A 211 -8.50 4.23 17.34
N ARG A 212 -9.47 4.95 17.90
CA ARG A 212 -9.28 6.15 18.71
C ARG A 212 -10.26 6.23 19.88
N PRO A 213 -9.86 6.83 21.00
CA PRO A 213 -10.78 7.19 22.06
C PRO A 213 -11.72 8.32 21.62
N HIS A 214 -12.96 8.27 22.11
CA HIS A 214 -13.91 9.36 22.09
C HIS A 214 -13.72 10.20 23.34
N LEU A 215 -13.58 11.50 23.15
CA LEU A 215 -13.39 12.47 24.21
C LEU A 215 -14.68 13.27 24.43
N ALA A 216 -14.99 13.59 25.67
CA ALA A 216 -15.98 14.61 26.02
C ALA A 216 -15.41 16.01 25.77
N ALA A 217 -16.28 17.03 25.81
CA ALA A 217 -15.89 18.43 25.63
C ALA A 217 -14.81 18.90 26.63
N ASN A 218 -14.73 18.26 27.81
CA ASN A 218 -13.72 18.54 28.84
C ASN A 218 -12.41 17.74 28.65
N GLY A 219 -12.26 16.98 27.56
CA GLY A 219 -11.09 16.15 27.28
C GLY A 219 -11.07 14.78 27.97
N THR A 220 -12.07 14.42 28.77
CA THR A 220 -12.12 13.09 29.41
C THR A 220 -12.51 12.01 28.41
N VAL A 221 -11.90 10.82 28.54
CA VAL A 221 -12.24 9.67 27.67
C VAL A 221 -13.59 9.08 28.08
N ILE A 222 -14.57 9.16 27.17
CA ILE A 222 -15.93 8.63 27.38
C ILE A 222 -16.13 7.24 26.78
N GLY A 223 -15.43 6.94 25.70
CA GLY A 223 -15.59 5.69 24.95
C GLY A 223 -14.55 5.53 23.86
N PHE A 224 -14.80 4.62 22.92
CA PHE A 224 -13.88 4.26 21.84
C PHE A 224 -14.67 3.89 20.59
N ASN A 225 -14.07 4.09 19.40
CA ASN A 225 -14.70 3.76 18.12
C ASN A 225 -14.48 2.30 17.69
N ALA A 226 -14.16 1.39 18.61
CA ALA A 226 -13.79 0.02 18.30
C ALA A 226 -14.95 -0.78 17.68
N VAL A 227 -14.68 -1.48 16.58
CA VAL A 227 -15.65 -2.39 15.94
C VAL A 227 -15.55 -3.80 16.55
N TRP A 228 -14.35 -4.21 16.94
CA TRP A 228 -14.11 -5.54 17.45
C TRP A 228 -14.18 -5.58 18.98
N LYS A 229 -15.18 -6.30 19.49
CA LYS A 229 -15.48 -6.44 20.92
C LYS A 229 -15.54 -5.08 21.64
N PRO A 230 -16.49 -4.21 21.26
CA PRO A 230 -16.65 -2.88 21.86
C PRO A 230 -17.04 -2.92 23.34
N GLU A 231 -17.60 -4.03 23.80
CA GLU A 231 -18.03 -4.24 25.20
C GLU A 231 -16.88 -4.33 26.20
N ARG A 232 -15.63 -4.42 25.73
CA ARG A 232 -14.44 -4.41 26.59
C ARG A 232 -14.38 -3.11 27.39
N GLU A 233 -13.78 -3.19 28.58
CA GLU A 233 -13.55 -2.00 29.41
C GLU A 233 -12.67 -0.99 28.67
N PHE A 234 -11.59 -1.50 28.07
CA PHE A 234 -10.62 -0.78 27.25
C PHE A 234 -10.46 -1.48 25.89
N PRO A 235 -11.32 -1.20 24.89
CA PRO A 235 -11.24 -1.80 23.58
C PRO A 235 -10.16 -1.09 22.73
N ILE A 236 -8.91 -1.23 23.16
CA ILE A 236 -7.74 -0.61 22.51
C ILE A 236 -6.67 -1.65 22.23
N ASP A 237 -5.73 -1.29 21.37
CA ASP A 237 -4.54 -2.07 21.06
C ASP A 237 -3.41 -1.83 22.08
N MET A 238 -2.45 -2.76 22.16
CA MET A 238 -1.28 -2.65 23.03
C MET A 238 -0.45 -1.38 22.75
N ALA A 239 -0.38 -0.95 21.49
CA ALA A 239 0.37 0.24 21.08
C ALA A 239 -0.36 1.57 21.37
N ALA A 240 -1.59 1.54 21.89
CA ALA A 240 -2.43 2.73 22.07
C ALA A 240 -2.15 3.51 23.35
N PHE A 241 -1.35 2.97 24.27
CA PHE A 241 -1.15 3.56 25.59
C PHE A 241 0.28 3.41 26.11
N ALA A 242 0.67 4.31 27.00
CA ALA A 242 1.83 4.13 27.88
C ALA A 242 1.46 4.53 29.30
N VAL A 243 2.20 4.00 30.27
CA VAL A 243 1.93 4.19 31.70
C VAL A 243 3.16 4.72 32.42
N ASN A 244 2.95 5.50 33.47
CA ASN A 244 4.06 5.92 34.34
C ASN A 244 4.70 4.68 35.00
N ILE A 245 6.03 4.67 35.06
CA ILE A 245 6.80 3.59 35.72
C ILE A 245 6.35 3.33 37.16
N THR A 246 5.94 4.37 37.88
CA THR A 246 5.48 4.29 39.27
C THR A 246 4.25 3.40 39.42
N LEU A 247 3.33 3.39 38.44
CA LEU A 247 2.17 2.49 38.44
C LEU A 247 2.61 1.04 38.32
N VAL A 248 3.61 0.78 37.47
CA VAL A 248 4.11 -0.56 37.19
C VAL A 248 4.88 -1.15 38.38
N THR A 249 5.67 -0.31 39.08
CA THR A 249 6.48 -0.72 40.23
C THR A 249 5.65 -0.87 41.50
N SER A 250 4.66 0.01 41.72
CA SER A 250 3.77 -0.04 42.89
C SER A 250 2.77 -1.21 42.82
N ARG A 251 2.15 -1.44 41.65
CA ARG A 251 1.12 -2.48 41.49
C ARG A 251 1.75 -3.78 41.01
N ARG A 252 2.38 -4.51 41.94
CA ARG A 252 3.08 -5.78 41.65
C ARG A 252 2.17 -6.90 41.12
N GLY A 253 0.86 -6.84 41.41
CA GLY A 253 -0.12 -7.80 40.92
C GLY A 253 -0.55 -7.64 39.46
N ALA A 254 -0.25 -6.49 38.82
CA ALA A 254 -0.64 -6.27 37.42
C ALA A 254 0.25 -7.08 36.46
N ALA A 255 -0.31 -8.00 35.70
CA ALA A 255 0.41 -8.81 34.73
C ALA A 255 -0.51 -9.24 33.57
N PHE A 256 0.09 -9.60 32.44
CA PHE A 256 -0.62 -10.24 31.34
C PHE A 256 -0.88 -11.72 31.66
N SER A 257 -2.01 -12.29 31.22
CA SER A 257 -2.40 -13.67 31.58
C SER A 257 -2.89 -14.47 30.38
N TYR A 258 -2.48 -15.73 30.24
CA TYR A 258 -2.91 -16.61 29.14
C TYR A 258 -4.37 -17.08 29.26
N ASP A 259 -5.00 -16.88 30.42
CA ASP A 259 -6.35 -17.39 30.72
C ASP A 259 -7.44 -16.33 30.49
N VAL A 260 -7.08 -15.27 29.75
CA VAL A 260 -7.96 -14.16 29.42
C VAL A 260 -8.54 -14.37 28.02
N ALA A 261 -9.83 -14.04 27.86
CA ALA A 261 -10.51 -14.10 26.57
C ALA A 261 -9.76 -13.28 25.52
N ARG A 262 -9.78 -13.75 24.27
CA ARG A 262 -9.13 -13.07 23.14
C ARG A 262 -9.52 -11.60 23.10
N GLY A 263 -8.53 -10.71 23.10
CA GLY A 263 -8.71 -9.24 23.04
C GLY A 263 -8.84 -8.52 24.36
N TYR A 264 -8.88 -9.25 25.48
CA TYR A 264 -9.02 -8.66 26.81
C TYR A 264 -7.66 -8.52 27.53
N GLN A 265 -6.54 -8.75 26.85
CA GLN A 265 -5.21 -8.67 27.47
C GLN A 265 -4.89 -7.26 27.96
N GLU A 266 -5.11 -6.28 27.10
CA GLU A 266 -4.92 -4.86 27.36
C GLU A 266 -5.83 -4.42 28.50
N SER A 267 -7.13 -4.79 28.43
CA SER A 267 -8.08 -4.47 29.47
C SER A 267 -7.72 -5.10 30.82
N HIS A 268 -7.34 -6.38 30.84
CA HIS A 268 -6.92 -7.08 32.07
C HIS A 268 -5.69 -6.42 32.71
N PHE A 269 -4.71 -6.04 31.90
CA PHE A 269 -3.51 -5.37 32.41
C PHE A 269 -3.81 -3.97 32.97
N LEU A 270 -4.58 -3.16 32.23
CA LEU A 270 -4.95 -1.80 32.65
C LEU A 270 -5.86 -1.80 33.89
N ALA A 271 -6.82 -2.72 33.96
CA ALA A 271 -7.64 -2.94 35.15
C ALA A 271 -6.81 -3.46 36.33
N GLY A 272 -5.80 -4.31 36.09
CA GLY A 272 -4.83 -4.74 37.10
C GLY A 272 -3.95 -3.60 37.62
N LEU A 273 -3.67 -2.61 36.77
CA LEU A 273 -3.10 -1.32 37.16
C LEU A 273 -4.13 -0.38 37.80
N GLY A 274 -5.38 -0.84 38.00
CA GLY A 274 -6.55 -0.11 38.49
C GLY A 274 -6.65 1.30 37.96
N LEU A 275 -6.51 1.40 36.64
CA LEU A 275 -6.85 2.57 35.85
C LEU A 275 -8.31 2.44 35.42
N SER A 276 -8.99 3.57 35.41
CA SER A 276 -10.31 3.76 34.82
C SER A 276 -10.20 4.62 33.55
N ARG A 277 -11.27 4.71 32.75
CA ARG A 277 -11.29 5.55 31.54
C ARG A 277 -10.95 7.02 31.82
N ARG A 278 -11.28 7.52 33.02
CA ARG A 278 -11.06 8.91 33.41
C ARG A 278 -9.60 9.23 33.75
N ASP A 279 -8.80 8.20 34.03
CA ASP A 279 -7.39 8.35 34.42
C ASP A 279 -6.47 8.50 33.20
N PHE A 280 -7.01 8.34 31.98
CA PHE A 280 -6.25 8.49 30.75
C PHE A 280 -6.11 9.95 30.33
N GLU A 281 -4.86 10.33 30.06
CA GLU A 281 -4.49 11.60 29.46
C GLU A 281 -4.53 11.48 27.93
N PRO A 282 -5.46 12.15 27.23
CA PRO A 282 -5.48 12.14 25.77
C PRO A 282 -4.24 12.85 25.22
N LYS A 283 -3.53 12.19 24.31
CA LYS A 283 -2.35 12.70 23.61
C LYS A 283 -2.62 12.82 22.11
N ALA A 284 -1.61 13.25 21.34
CA ALA A 284 -1.69 13.39 19.88
C ALA A 284 -2.85 14.32 19.45
N ASP A 285 -2.81 15.55 19.95
CA ASP A 285 -3.81 16.60 19.73
C ASP A 285 -5.24 16.12 20.02
N ASN A 286 -5.51 15.79 21.28
CA ASN A 286 -6.81 15.27 21.74
C ASN A 286 -7.28 14.07 20.89
N CYS A 287 -6.35 13.17 20.61
CA CYS A 287 -6.59 11.95 19.86
C CYS A 287 -7.17 12.18 18.44
N SER A 288 -6.77 13.29 17.81
CA SER A 288 -7.11 13.60 16.42
C SER A 288 -6.04 13.12 15.43
N LYS A 289 -4.78 12.98 15.87
CA LYS A 289 -3.65 12.55 15.03
C LYS A 289 -3.21 11.11 15.34
N VAL A 290 -2.69 10.43 14.32
CA VAL A 290 -2.15 9.07 14.43
C VAL A 290 -0.62 9.13 14.34
N PHE A 291 0.07 8.67 15.38
CA PHE A 291 1.54 8.62 15.44
C PHE A 291 2.12 7.20 15.52
N VAL A 292 1.26 6.19 15.56
CA VAL A 292 1.66 4.78 15.59
C VAL A 292 0.74 3.95 14.71
N TRP A 293 1.32 2.97 14.01
CA TRP A 293 0.59 2.08 13.12
C TRP A 293 0.89 0.62 13.45
N HIS A 294 -0.17 -0.19 13.53
CA HIS A 294 -0.07 -1.63 13.72
C HIS A 294 0.26 -2.32 12.37
N THR A 295 1.44 -2.03 11.82
CA THR A 295 1.95 -2.70 10.62
C THR A 295 2.30 -4.15 10.90
N ARG A 296 2.15 -5.02 9.89
CA ARG A 296 2.53 -6.44 9.98
C ARG A 296 3.34 -6.84 8.76
N THR A 297 4.49 -7.47 9.00
CA THR A 297 5.33 -8.00 7.92
C THR A 297 4.71 -9.26 7.34
N GLU A 298 4.56 -9.33 6.01
CA GLU A 298 4.02 -10.51 5.32
C GLU A 298 4.90 -11.75 5.58
N LYS A 299 4.28 -12.92 5.70
CA LYS A 299 4.99 -14.20 5.81
C LYS A 299 5.80 -14.43 4.53
N SER A 300 7.12 -14.46 4.65
CA SER A 300 8.02 -14.67 3.53
C SER A 300 7.83 -16.04 2.88
N LYS A 301 7.80 -16.08 1.54
CA LYS A 301 7.67 -17.31 0.75
C LYS A 301 9.05 -17.89 0.48
N PHE A 302 9.42 -18.93 1.23
CA PHE A 302 10.71 -19.62 1.06
C PHE A 302 10.59 -20.87 0.19
N SER A 303 11.69 -21.21 -0.49
CA SER A 303 11.84 -22.51 -1.14
C SER A 303 11.86 -23.62 -0.08
N LYS A 304 11.50 -24.86 -0.47
CA LYS A 304 11.56 -26.02 0.44
C LYS A 304 12.95 -26.19 1.08
N LEU A 305 14.00 -25.93 0.31
CA LEU A 305 15.40 -25.98 0.76
C LEU A 305 15.70 -24.92 1.84
N ASP A 306 15.18 -23.72 1.67
CA ASP A 306 15.39 -22.66 2.67
C ASP A 306 14.56 -22.90 3.93
N TRP A 307 13.37 -23.50 3.81
CA TRP A 307 12.60 -23.99 4.95
C TRP A 307 13.35 -25.07 5.74
N GLU A 308 13.96 -26.03 5.05
CA GLU A 308 14.78 -27.08 5.68
C GLU A 308 16.01 -26.49 6.38
N ARG A 309 16.65 -25.46 5.80
CA ARG A 309 17.77 -24.73 6.43
C ARG A 309 17.33 -23.97 7.68
N ILE A 310 16.21 -23.24 7.61
CA ILE A 310 15.68 -22.49 8.75
C ILE A 310 15.31 -23.46 9.89
N ALA A 311 14.66 -24.59 9.55
CA ALA A 311 14.34 -25.64 10.52
C ALA A 311 15.59 -26.38 11.05
N ALA A 312 16.67 -26.45 10.27
CA ALA A 312 17.96 -26.96 10.73
C ALA A 312 18.66 -25.99 11.67
N MET A 313 18.59 -24.67 11.44
CA MET A 313 19.15 -23.66 12.35
C MET A 313 18.48 -23.69 13.73
N GLU A 314 17.15 -23.88 13.78
CA GLU A 314 16.42 -24.06 15.05
C GLU A 314 16.86 -25.36 15.77
N ARG A 315 17.19 -26.42 15.02
CA ARG A 315 17.75 -27.68 15.54
C ARG A 315 19.21 -27.57 15.99
N GLU A 316 20.05 -26.80 15.31
CA GLU A 316 21.44 -26.55 15.71
C GLU A 316 21.54 -25.73 16.99
N GLN A 317 20.68 -24.71 17.15
CA GLN A 317 20.54 -24.01 18.43
C GLN A 317 20.13 -24.96 19.56
N TRP A 318 19.25 -25.92 19.26
CA TRP A 318 18.84 -26.97 20.20
C TRP A 318 19.96 -27.99 20.49
N LEU A 319 20.76 -28.38 19.49
CA LEU A 319 21.90 -29.29 19.64
C LEU A 319 23.04 -28.65 20.45
N LEU A 320 23.35 -27.37 20.21
CA LEU A 320 24.32 -26.60 21.00
C LEU A 320 23.88 -26.48 22.46
N MET A 321 22.57 -26.50 22.73
CA MET A 321 22.01 -26.53 24.08
C MET A 321 22.12 -27.93 24.73
N LYS A 322 21.89 -29.02 23.98
CA LYS A 322 22.16 -30.39 24.46
C LYS A 322 23.63 -30.62 24.81
N LEU A 323 24.54 -30.08 24.01
CA LEU A 323 25.98 -30.17 24.27
C LEU A 323 26.42 -29.36 25.51
N ARG A 324 25.63 -28.36 25.95
CA ARG A 324 25.86 -27.61 27.20
C ARG A 324 25.07 -28.14 28.40
N TYR A 325 24.12 -29.04 28.20
CA TYR A 325 23.27 -29.59 29.25
C TYR A 325 23.35 -31.12 29.22
N SER A 326 24.51 -31.63 29.63
CA SER A 326 24.64 -32.99 30.16
C SER A 326 24.60 -32.89 31.69
N PRO A 327 23.56 -33.38 32.37
CA PRO A 327 23.57 -33.48 33.82
C PRO A 327 24.56 -34.59 34.21
N SER A 328 25.67 -34.22 34.83
CA SER A 328 26.51 -35.16 35.58
C SER A 328 25.93 -35.29 36.98
N GLU A 329 25.20 -36.37 37.23
CA GLU A 329 25.18 -36.98 38.56
C GLU A 329 26.36 -37.95 38.60
N ASP A 330 27.39 -37.58 39.37
CA ASP A 330 27.97 -38.46 40.39
C ASP A 330 29.13 -37.75 41.09
N ASN A 331 28.95 -37.55 42.40
CA ASN A 331 29.98 -37.15 43.33
C ASN A 331 31.01 -38.28 43.47
N ASN A 332 32.31 -37.99 43.31
CA ASN A 332 33.29 -38.09 44.41
C ASN A 332 34.76 -38.05 43.95
N LEU A 333 35.56 -37.48 44.86
CA LEU A 333 37.02 -37.52 45.01
C LEU A 333 37.91 -36.66 44.09
N SER A 334 38.46 -35.63 44.72
CA SER A 334 39.91 -35.42 44.93
C SER A 334 40.84 -35.54 43.71
N ILE A 335 41.52 -34.44 43.35
CA ILE A 335 42.99 -34.29 43.52
C ILE A 335 43.47 -32.94 42.98
N ILE A 336 44.36 -32.37 43.77
CA ILE A 336 45.18 -31.16 43.64
C ILE A 336 46.25 -31.33 42.55
N CYS A 337 46.53 -30.26 41.78
CA CYS A 337 47.88 -29.74 41.40
C CYS A 337 47.73 -28.82 40.17
N LEU A 338 47.91 -27.49 40.26
CA LEU A 338 49.17 -26.72 40.32
C LEU A 338 50.13 -26.93 39.12
N LEU A 339 50.70 -25.77 38.71
CA LEU A 339 51.82 -25.48 37.79
C LEU A 339 51.42 -25.04 36.37
N THR A 340 51.37 -23.74 36.04
CA THR A 340 52.45 -22.77 35.70
C THR A 340 53.29 -23.13 34.44
N VAL A 341 52.97 -22.46 33.31
CA VAL A 341 53.78 -21.78 32.25
C VAL A 341 55.27 -22.19 32.13
N PRO A 342 55.92 -22.38 30.93
CA PRO A 342 56.05 -21.35 29.89
C PRO A 342 56.27 -21.75 28.39
N LEU A 343 56.31 -20.69 27.57
CA LEU A 343 56.57 -20.63 26.13
C LEU A 343 58.02 -21.02 25.71
N GLN A 344 58.10 -21.40 24.43
CA GLN A 344 59.24 -21.43 23.47
C GLN A 344 60.18 -22.66 23.42
N GLY A 345 60.20 -23.31 22.23
CA GLY A 345 61.30 -24.18 21.82
C GLY A 345 61.05 -25.12 20.62
N ILE A 346 61.24 -24.60 19.40
CA ILE A 346 61.87 -25.29 18.24
C ILE A 346 61.08 -26.39 17.48
N LEU A 347 60.53 -25.97 16.33
CA LEU A 347 60.70 -26.55 14.98
C LEU A 347 61.38 -27.93 14.85
N ARG A 348 60.61 -28.95 14.45
CA ARG A 348 60.72 -29.77 13.20
C ARG A 348 60.19 -31.19 13.41
N HIS A 349 59.54 -31.69 12.35
CA HIS A 349 59.04 -33.06 12.15
C HIS A 349 57.76 -33.42 12.94
N TYR A 350 56.60 -33.17 12.35
CA TYR A 350 55.82 -34.18 11.61
C TYR A 350 54.50 -33.53 11.12
N ASN A 351 54.32 -33.54 9.80
CA ASN A 351 53.09 -33.14 9.12
C ASN A 351 51.98 -34.12 9.46
N ILE A 352 51.02 -33.73 10.31
CA ILE A 352 49.71 -34.40 10.41
C ILE A 352 48.65 -33.31 10.54
N SER A 353 47.96 -33.03 9.44
CA SER A 353 46.79 -32.14 9.37
C SER A 353 45.59 -32.78 10.09
N PRO A 354 44.76 -32.02 10.83
CA PRO A 354 43.53 -32.58 11.38
C PRO A 354 42.47 -32.67 10.28
N PHE A 355 41.98 -33.89 10.06
CA PHE A 355 40.81 -34.21 9.27
C PHE A 355 39.58 -33.47 9.82
N ILE A 356 39.11 -32.44 9.12
CA ILE A 356 37.73 -31.96 9.20
C ILE A 356 37.23 -31.88 7.76
N ALA A 357 36.56 -32.95 7.33
CA ALA A 357 35.86 -33.00 6.07
C ALA A 357 34.38 -32.63 6.32
N VAL A 358 33.99 -31.40 5.99
CA VAL A 358 32.60 -31.10 5.56
C VAL A 358 32.65 -30.05 4.43
N THR A 359 32.46 -30.61 3.25
CA THR A 359 31.98 -30.13 1.96
C THR A 359 31.25 -28.77 1.92
N MET A 360 31.72 -27.88 1.04
CA MET A 360 31.01 -26.72 0.52
C MET A 360 30.66 -26.93 -0.97
N GLY A 361 29.35 -27.11 -1.22
CA GLY A 361 28.57 -26.37 -2.22
C GLY A 361 28.87 -26.54 -3.72
N GLU A 362 28.02 -27.31 -4.41
CA GLU A 362 27.69 -27.06 -5.82
C GLU A 362 26.18 -26.78 -5.96
N ARG A 363 25.86 -25.51 -6.26
CA ARG A 363 24.51 -24.97 -6.44
C ARG A 363 24.04 -25.27 -7.87
N LYS A 364 23.28 -26.35 -8.07
CA LYS A 364 22.25 -26.57 -9.12
C LYS A 364 21.92 -28.07 -9.16
N GLY A 365 20.80 -28.46 -8.55
CA GLY A 365 20.27 -29.82 -8.64
C GLY A 365 19.66 -30.10 -10.00
N GLN A 366 20.49 -30.33 -11.01
CA GLN A 366 20.16 -31.28 -12.07
C GLN A 366 20.89 -32.58 -11.72
N ASN A 367 20.22 -33.72 -11.80
CA ASN A 367 20.83 -35.04 -11.65
C ASN A 367 21.99 -35.18 -12.65
N PHE A 368 23.22 -34.96 -12.22
CA PHE A 368 24.40 -35.25 -13.03
C PHE A 368 24.71 -36.73 -12.86
N TYR A 369 24.59 -37.48 -13.96
CA TYR A 369 25.14 -38.82 -14.05
C TYR A 369 26.67 -38.71 -13.96
N TYR A 370 27.24 -39.26 -12.90
CA TYR A 370 28.69 -39.44 -12.79
C TYR A 370 29.04 -40.78 -13.41
N PRO A 371 29.86 -40.83 -14.48
CA PRO A 371 30.30 -42.08 -15.06
C PRO A 371 31.04 -42.94 -14.01
N PRO A 372 30.92 -44.29 -14.06
CA PRO A 372 31.57 -45.18 -13.10
C PRO A 372 33.09 -45.00 -12.99
N ASP A 373 33.73 -44.50 -14.06
CA ASP A 373 35.17 -44.26 -14.13
C ASP A 373 35.58 -42.87 -13.58
N PHE A 374 34.65 -42.06 -13.07
CA PHE A 374 34.93 -40.72 -12.56
C PHE A 374 35.46 -40.74 -11.12
N ASP A 375 36.77 -40.61 -10.98
CA ASP A 375 37.42 -40.43 -9.68
C ASP A 375 37.64 -38.94 -9.33
N TYR A 376 37.09 -38.50 -8.19
CA TYR A 376 37.21 -37.11 -7.73
C TYR A 376 38.65 -36.70 -7.39
N LYS A 377 39.51 -37.64 -6.98
CA LYS A 377 40.91 -37.38 -6.59
C LYS A 377 41.81 -37.04 -7.78
N THR A 378 41.56 -37.67 -8.93
CA THR A 378 42.33 -37.50 -10.17
C THR A 378 41.72 -36.41 -11.05
N HIS A 379 40.39 -36.43 -11.25
CA HIS A 379 39.70 -35.55 -12.18
C HIS A 379 39.26 -34.21 -11.55
N LYS A 380 39.16 -34.11 -10.21
CA LYS A 380 38.72 -32.94 -9.42
C LYS A 380 37.30 -32.43 -9.71
N ASN A 381 36.89 -32.27 -10.97
CA ASN A 381 35.55 -31.86 -11.38
C ASN A 381 35.09 -32.60 -12.65
N LEU A 382 33.77 -32.69 -12.85
CA LEU A 382 33.15 -33.43 -13.95
C LEU A 382 33.49 -32.84 -15.33
N ASN A 383 33.62 -31.51 -15.41
CA ASN A 383 33.98 -30.82 -16.65
C ASN A 383 35.38 -31.22 -17.15
N LYS A 384 36.35 -31.41 -16.24
CA LYS A 384 37.71 -31.84 -16.53
C LYS A 384 37.78 -33.31 -16.94
N TYR A 385 36.88 -34.16 -16.42
CA TYR A 385 36.73 -35.54 -16.87
C TYR A 385 36.23 -35.61 -18.32
N HIS A 386 35.25 -34.79 -18.70
CA HIS A 386 34.77 -34.70 -20.08
C HIS A 386 35.65 -33.86 -21.02
N GLY A 387 36.77 -33.30 -20.54
CA GLY A 387 37.62 -32.40 -21.33
C GLY A 387 36.95 -31.10 -21.77
N THR A 388 35.85 -30.70 -21.11
CA THR A 388 35.07 -29.51 -21.46
C THR A 388 35.38 -28.35 -20.51
N HIS A 389 35.42 -27.12 -21.04
CA HIS A 389 35.56 -25.94 -20.19
C HIS A 389 34.23 -25.64 -19.48
N ALA A 390 34.27 -25.13 -18.24
CA ALA A 390 33.07 -24.80 -17.45
C ALA A 390 32.13 -23.81 -18.15
N LEU A 391 32.67 -22.95 -19.02
CA LEU A 391 31.91 -21.98 -19.83
C LEU A 391 31.56 -22.51 -21.25
N ARG A 392 31.86 -23.78 -21.56
CA ARG A 392 31.58 -24.48 -22.83
C ARG A 392 31.91 -23.62 -24.06
N GLU A 393 30.95 -23.46 -24.98
CA GLU A 393 31.09 -22.73 -26.25
C GLU A 393 31.49 -21.26 -26.08
N ARG A 394 31.16 -20.63 -24.94
CA ARG A 394 31.53 -19.23 -24.67
C ARG A 394 33.02 -19.03 -24.47
N ALA A 395 33.74 -20.09 -24.11
CA ALA A 395 35.19 -20.10 -23.93
C ALA A 395 35.96 -20.67 -25.13
N LYS A 396 35.30 -20.88 -26.28
CA LYS A 396 35.95 -21.45 -27.48
C LYS A 396 37.16 -20.63 -27.96
N LYS A 397 37.15 -19.31 -27.75
CA LYS A 397 38.23 -18.37 -28.11
C LYS A 397 39.08 -17.92 -26.91
N ILE A 398 39.05 -18.64 -25.78
CA ILE A 398 39.76 -18.25 -24.55
C ILE A 398 41.28 -18.22 -24.75
N SER A 399 41.82 -19.07 -25.62
CA SER A 399 43.25 -19.08 -25.99
C SER A 399 43.70 -17.78 -26.66
N GLN A 400 42.77 -17.04 -27.28
CA GLN A 400 43.00 -15.73 -27.88
C GLN A 400 42.69 -14.57 -26.91
N GLY A 401 42.37 -14.87 -25.64
CA GLY A 401 41.97 -13.88 -24.63
C GLY A 401 40.57 -13.29 -24.86
N ILE A 402 39.75 -13.90 -25.73
CA ILE A 402 38.41 -13.44 -26.09
C ILE A 402 37.38 -14.34 -25.39
N LEU A 403 36.53 -13.73 -24.56
CA LEU A 403 35.46 -14.43 -23.85
C LEU A 403 34.10 -13.92 -24.31
N VAL A 404 33.19 -14.83 -24.68
CA VAL A 404 31.82 -14.44 -25.03
C VAL A 404 31.01 -14.25 -23.75
N ILE A 405 30.56 -13.03 -23.50
CA ILE A 405 29.74 -12.67 -22.32
C ILE A 405 28.35 -12.19 -22.78
N ARG A 406 27.38 -12.18 -21.85
CA ARG A 406 26.13 -11.43 -22.06
C ARG A 406 26.37 -10.00 -21.61
N PHE A 407 26.28 -9.06 -22.54
CA PHE A 407 26.45 -7.63 -22.31
C PHE A 407 25.10 -6.93 -22.48
N GLU A 408 24.70 -6.14 -21.49
CA GLU A 408 23.50 -5.31 -21.53
C GLU A 408 23.88 -3.91 -21.99
N MET A 409 23.13 -3.34 -22.94
CA MET A 409 23.43 -2.01 -23.47
C MET A 409 23.28 -0.93 -22.39
N PRO A 410 24.33 -0.13 -22.10
CA PRO A 410 24.31 0.84 -21.00
C PRO A 410 23.52 2.13 -21.32
N PHE A 411 23.36 2.47 -22.59
CA PHE A 411 22.61 3.64 -23.05
C PHE A 411 21.91 3.34 -24.37
N ASN A 412 20.97 4.20 -24.77
CA ASN A 412 20.30 4.11 -26.06
C ASN A 412 21.28 4.45 -27.18
N ILE A 413 21.32 3.62 -28.22
CA ILE A 413 22.19 3.81 -29.39
C ILE A 413 21.40 3.74 -30.69
N TRP A 414 21.90 4.43 -31.71
CA TRP A 414 21.47 4.29 -33.09
C TRP A 414 22.48 3.45 -33.86
N CYS A 415 21.98 2.46 -34.59
CA CYS A 415 22.82 1.65 -35.47
C CYS A 415 23.12 2.41 -36.76
N LEU A 416 24.39 2.58 -37.11
CA LEU A 416 24.78 3.22 -38.38
C LEU A 416 24.50 2.36 -39.62
N GLY A 417 24.19 1.07 -39.45
CA GLY A 417 23.91 0.15 -40.57
C GLY A 417 22.43 0.13 -40.98
N CYS A 418 21.52 0.05 -40.02
CA CYS A 418 20.07 -0.05 -40.28
C CYS A 418 19.26 1.14 -39.75
N ASN A 419 19.90 2.14 -39.14
CA ASN A 419 19.28 3.32 -38.54
C ASN A 419 18.14 3.03 -37.55
N ASN A 420 18.10 1.82 -36.99
CA ASN A 420 17.14 1.46 -35.95
C ASN A 420 17.71 1.76 -34.55
N HIS A 421 16.81 2.15 -33.66
CA HIS A 421 17.12 2.43 -32.26
C HIS A 421 17.27 1.13 -31.46
N VAL A 422 18.35 1.03 -30.69
CA VAL A 422 18.56 -0.03 -29.69
C VAL A 422 18.44 0.61 -28.31
N GLY A 423 17.44 0.16 -27.55
CA GLY A 423 17.20 0.67 -26.20
C GLY A 423 18.23 0.18 -25.17
N MET A 424 18.36 0.94 -24.10
CA MET A 424 19.08 0.57 -22.89
C MET A 424 18.54 -0.76 -22.32
N GLY A 425 19.44 -1.64 -21.86
CA GLY A 425 19.09 -2.93 -21.27
C GLY A 425 18.90 -4.08 -22.27
N VAL A 426 19.00 -3.83 -23.58
CA VAL A 426 18.98 -4.91 -24.59
C VAL A 426 20.24 -5.78 -24.44
N ARG A 427 20.05 -7.10 -24.44
CA ARG A 427 21.10 -8.10 -24.17
C ARG A 427 21.73 -8.60 -25.47
N TYR A 428 23.05 -8.55 -25.55
CA TYR A 428 23.84 -9.09 -26.65
C TYR A 428 24.84 -10.15 -26.17
N ASN A 429 25.16 -11.10 -27.05
CA ASN A 429 26.36 -11.92 -26.89
C ASN A 429 27.55 -11.10 -27.42
N ALA A 430 28.40 -10.61 -26.52
CA ALA A 430 29.54 -9.76 -26.84
C ALA A 430 30.85 -10.51 -26.65
N GLU A 431 31.77 -10.33 -27.59
CA GLU A 431 33.15 -10.76 -27.48
C GLU A 431 33.90 -9.75 -26.60
N LYS A 432 34.25 -10.15 -25.37
CA LYS A 432 35.05 -9.36 -24.44
C LYS A 432 36.53 -9.59 -24.70
N LYS A 433 37.26 -8.54 -25.07
CA LYS A 433 38.70 -8.52 -25.25
C LYS A 433 39.34 -7.52 -24.29
N LYS A 434 40.47 -7.88 -23.67
CA LYS A 434 41.28 -6.96 -22.85
C LYS A 434 42.31 -6.29 -23.75
N ILE A 435 42.26 -4.96 -23.88
CA ILE A 435 43.17 -4.21 -24.76
C ILE A 435 44.36 -3.64 -23.98
N GLY A 436 44.13 -3.15 -22.77
CA GLY A 436 45.16 -2.45 -22.00
C GLY A 436 44.78 -2.24 -20.55
N MET A 437 45.52 -1.34 -19.89
CA MET A 437 45.30 -0.91 -18.50
C MET A 437 45.27 0.61 -18.44
N TYR A 438 44.32 1.17 -17.67
CA TYR A 438 44.29 2.55 -17.25
C TYR A 438 44.74 2.58 -15.80
N TYR A 439 46.00 2.97 -15.56
CA TYR A 439 46.70 2.75 -14.30
C TYR A 439 46.60 1.28 -13.83
N THR A 440 45.72 0.99 -12.87
CA THR A 440 45.49 -0.35 -12.31
C THR A 440 44.23 -1.04 -12.86
N THR A 441 43.36 -0.34 -13.59
CA THR A 441 42.05 -0.85 -14.06
C THR A 441 42.14 -1.36 -15.51
N PRO A 442 41.70 -2.59 -15.83
CA PRO A 442 41.73 -3.11 -17.19
C PRO A 442 40.72 -2.44 -18.11
N LEU A 443 41.17 -2.02 -19.31
CA LEU A 443 40.27 -1.60 -20.38
C LEU A 443 39.77 -2.82 -21.15
N TYR A 444 38.46 -2.89 -21.30
CA TYR A 444 37.79 -3.91 -22.08
C TYR A 444 37.14 -3.32 -23.33
N GLU A 445 37.27 -4.04 -24.43
CA GLU A 445 36.53 -3.82 -25.66
C GLU A 445 35.49 -4.92 -25.82
N PHE A 446 34.28 -4.50 -26.14
CA PHE A 446 33.13 -5.36 -26.37
C PHE A 446 32.71 -5.24 -27.82
N ARG A 447 32.82 -6.34 -28.56
CA ARG A 447 32.36 -6.44 -29.95
C ARG A 447 31.08 -7.27 -30.01
N MET A 448 30.02 -6.74 -30.62
CA MET A 448 28.73 -7.43 -30.73
C MET A 448 28.01 -7.09 -32.03
N LYS A 449 27.13 -7.99 -32.50
CA LYS A 449 26.38 -7.84 -33.75
C LYS A 449 25.01 -7.21 -33.48
N CYS A 450 24.54 -6.34 -34.38
CA CYS A 450 23.15 -5.87 -34.37
C CYS A 450 22.17 -7.06 -34.53
N HIS A 451 20.99 -6.96 -33.90
CA HIS A 451 19.94 -7.97 -34.04
C HIS A 451 19.10 -7.80 -35.33
N LEU A 452 19.17 -6.61 -35.96
CA LEU A 452 18.41 -6.24 -37.15
C LEU A 452 19.25 -6.24 -38.44
N CYS A 453 20.58 -6.21 -38.35
CA CYS A 453 21.46 -6.18 -39.51
C CYS A 453 22.82 -6.86 -39.25
N ASP A 454 23.64 -6.97 -40.28
CA ASP A 454 24.96 -7.61 -40.20
C ASP A 454 26.08 -6.71 -39.65
N ASN A 455 25.75 -5.48 -39.24
CA ASN A 455 26.72 -4.54 -38.70
C ASN A 455 27.15 -4.90 -37.26
N TYR A 456 28.40 -4.58 -36.91
CA TYR A 456 28.98 -4.79 -35.59
C TYR A 456 29.16 -3.48 -34.84
N TYR A 457 28.92 -3.51 -33.54
CA TYR A 457 29.24 -2.44 -32.60
C TYR A 457 30.52 -2.77 -31.85
N VAL A 458 31.38 -1.77 -31.70
CA VAL A 458 32.58 -1.86 -30.86
C VAL A 458 32.52 -0.77 -29.81
N ILE A 459 32.46 -1.18 -28.54
CA ILE A 459 32.35 -0.29 -27.38
C ILE A 459 33.53 -0.56 -26.44
N ARG A 460 34.18 0.51 -25.94
CA ARG A 460 35.27 0.44 -24.98
C ARG A 460 34.89 1.06 -23.65
N THR A 461 35.42 0.52 -22.55
CA THR A 461 35.32 1.15 -21.22
C THR A 461 36.26 2.35 -21.12
N ASP A 462 35.77 3.49 -20.64
CA ASP A 462 36.57 4.65 -20.27
C ASP A 462 36.51 4.90 -18.76
N PRO A 463 37.49 4.41 -17.98
CA PRO A 463 37.53 4.59 -16.53
C PRO A 463 37.71 6.06 -16.08
N LYS A 464 38.18 6.98 -16.95
CA LYS A 464 38.42 8.38 -16.58
C LYS A 464 37.11 9.14 -16.38
N ASN A 465 36.14 8.91 -17.26
CA ASN A 465 34.84 9.59 -17.27
C ASN A 465 33.71 8.74 -16.67
N PHE A 466 34.03 7.55 -16.13
CA PHE A 466 33.06 6.56 -15.67
C PHE A 466 32.01 6.21 -16.73
N ASP A 467 32.42 6.16 -18.01
CA ASP A 467 31.52 5.98 -19.16
C ASP A 467 32.07 4.96 -20.17
N TYR A 468 31.35 4.74 -21.26
CA TYR A 468 31.78 3.93 -22.39
C TYR A 468 31.97 4.78 -23.65
N GLU A 469 33.07 4.55 -24.35
CA GLU A 469 33.37 5.15 -25.63
C GLU A 469 32.85 4.24 -26.77
N LEU A 470 32.03 4.80 -27.66
CA LEU A 470 31.57 4.09 -28.87
C LEU A 470 32.60 4.29 -29.97
N VAL A 471 33.28 3.21 -30.36
CA VAL A 471 34.37 3.26 -31.34
C VAL A 471 33.84 3.06 -32.76
N GLU A 472 32.98 2.04 -32.96
CA GLU A 472 32.49 1.67 -34.30
C GLU A 472 31.02 1.24 -34.32
N GLY A 473 30.35 1.53 -35.43
CA GLY A 473 29.06 0.95 -35.84
C GLY A 473 27.81 1.51 -35.15
N CYS A 474 27.97 2.41 -34.18
CA CYS A 474 26.86 2.99 -33.44
C CYS A 474 27.15 4.41 -32.95
N THR A 475 26.09 5.20 -32.81
CA THR A 475 26.13 6.53 -32.20
C THR A 475 25.23 6.56 -30.98
N ARG A 476 25.64 7.28 -29.94
CA ARG A 476 24.84 7.44 -28.72
C ARG A 476 23.66 8.36 -28.98
N GLN A 477 22.49 7.99 -28.48
CA GLN A 477 21.38 8.92 -28.38
C GLN A 477 21.64 9.84 -27.18
N GLU A 478 22.02 11.08 -27.45
CA GLU A 478 22.25 12.06 -26.41
C GLU A 478 20.90 12.55 -25.87
N LYS A 479 20.55 12.10 -24.66
CA LYS A 479 19.45 12.67 -23.87
C LYS A 479 20.02 13.63 -22.82
N ARG A 480 20.87 14.57 -23.24
CA ARG A 480 21.18 15.71 -22.38
C ARG A 480 19.92 16.55 -22.31
N PHE A 481 19.18 16.32 -21.26
CA PHE A 481 18.07 17.16 -20.88
C PHE A 481 18.69 18.49 -20.42
N GLU A 482 18.47 19.58 -21.17
CA GLU A 482 18.86 20.90 -20.69
C GLU A 482 17.99 21.22 -19.46
N PRO A 483 18.58 21.55 -18.29
CA PRO A 483 17.83 21.92 -17.10
C PRO A 483 16.79 23.02 -17.33
N THR A 484 16.95 23.83 -18.39
CA THR A 484 16.02 24.89 -18.81
C THR A 484 14.64 24.38 -19.25
N GLU A 485 14.50 23.12 -19.67
CA GLU A 485 13.22 22.56 -20.15
C GLU A 485 12.37 21.89 -19.04
N ILE A 486 12.94 21.69 -17.84
CA ILE A 486 12.18 21.27 -16.67
C ILE A 486 11.64 22.55 -16.03
N ASP A 487 10.32 22.73 -16.10
CA ASP A 487 9.57 23.70 -15.31
C ASP A 487 9.54 23.29 -13.82
N GLN A 488 10.72 23.01 -13.25
CA GLN A 488 10.90 23.12 -11.82
C GLN A 488 11.08 24.60 -11.55
N LEU A 489 10.25 25.13 -10.66
CA LEU A 489 10.40 26.46 -10.11
C LEU A 489 11.77 26.52 -9.41
N ASP A 490 12.81 26.92 -10.15
CA ASP A 490 14.05 27.34 -9.55
C ASP A 490 13.72 28.40 -8.51
N THR A 491 14.32 28.26 -7.33
CA THR A 491 14.25 29.31 -6.32
C THR A 491 14.83 30.56 -6.95
N LYS A 492 13.98 31.53 -7.32
CA LYS A 492 14.38 32.78 -7.99
C LYS A 492 15.67 33.29 -7.36
N ASP A 493 16.72 33.40 -8.18
CA ASP A 493 18.01 33.92 -7.73
C ASP A 493 17.81 35.23 -6.96
N SER A 494 18.45 35.36 -5.80
CA SER A 494 18.32 36.54 -4.94
C SER A 494 18.62 37.83 -5.72
N SER A 495 19.54 37.77 -6.68
CA SER A 495 19.89 38.86 -7.59
C SER A 495 18.73 39.31 -8.49
N PHE A 496 17.90 38.38 -8.96
CA PHE A 496 16.72 38.66 -9.79
C PHE A 496 15.63 39.34 -8.95
N SER A 497 15.40 38.83 -7.74
CA SER A 497 14.44 39.46 -6.81
C SER A 497 14.85 40.88 -6.42
N HIS A 498 16.15 41.13 -6.25
CA HIS A 498 16.69 42.45 -5.94
C HIS A 498 16.55 43.42 -7.13
N LYS A 499 16.77 42.96 -8.37
CA LYS A 499 16.56 43.79 -9.57
C LYS A 499 15.09 44.16 -9.78
N LEU A 500 14.18 43.22 -9.53
CA LEU A 500 12.73 43.44 -9.62
C LEU A 500 12.22 44.43 -8.55
N ALA A 501 12.90 44.51 -7.40
CA ALA A 501 12.61 45.49 -6.36
C ALA A 501 13.27 46.86 -6.60
N ALA A 502 14.48 46.89 -7.18
CA ALA A 502 15.28 48.11 -7.34
C ALA A 502 15.00 48.89 -8.63
N ASP A 503 14.65 48.21 -9.74
CA ASP A 503 14.45 48.84 -11.05
C ASP A 503 12.98 48.85 -11.48
N ALA A 504 12.42 50.05 -11.63
CA ALA A 504 11.03 50.27 -12.01
C ALA A 504 10.74 49.90 -13.48
N MET A 505 11.72 50.04 -14.38
CA MET A 505 11.57 49.66 -15.78
C MET A 505 11.54 48.14 -15.91
N PHE A 506 12.48 47.46 -15.26
CA PHE A 506 12.56 46.00 -15.22
C PHE A 506 11.28 45.35 -14.66
N LYS A 507 10.70 45.93 -13.60
CA LYS A 507 9.43 45.47 -13.03
C LYS A 507 8.26 45.58 -14.01
N THR A 508 8.22 46.62 -14.83
CA THR A 508 7.12 46.85 -15.77
C THR A 508 7.17 45.86 -16.93
N GLU A 509 8.35 45.58 -17.47
CA GLU A 509 8.56 44.56 -18.52
C GLU A 509 8.15 43.16 -18.04
N HIS A 510 8.56 42.77 -16.82
CA HIS A 510 8.21 41.46 -16.27
C HIS A 510 6.73 41.34 -15.86
N GLN A 511 6.06 42.46 -15.56
CA GLN A 511 4.61 42.44 -15.31
C GLN A 511 3.80 42.13 -16.57
N GLU A 512 4.27 42.54 -17.75
CA GLU A 512 3.63 42.17 -19.02
C GLU A 512 3.86 40.70 -19.37
N GLU A 513 5.08 40.20 -19.12
CA GLU A 513 5.38 38.77 -19.27
C GLU A 513 4.59 37.89 -18.29
N ASP A 514 4.43 38.31 -17.03
CA ASP A 514 3.64 37.58 -16.03
C ASP A 514 2.15 37.53 -16.42
N LYS A 515 1.62 38.61 -17.04
CA LYS A 515 0.24 38.62 -17.57
C LYS A 515 0.07 37.65 -18.74
N THR A 516 1.02 37.62 -19.68
CA THR A 516 0.94 36.70 -20.82
C THR A 516 1.10 35.24 -20.36
N LYS A 517 2.00 34.97 -19.41
CA LYS A 517 2.11 33.66 -18.76
C LYS A 517 0.82 33.25 -18.06
N ALA A 518 0.21 34.14 -17.28
CA ALA A 518 -1.08 33.90 -16.63
C ALA A 518 -2.17 33.52 -17.64
N THR A 519 -2.29 34.25 -18.76
CA THR A 519 -3.26 33.88 -19.81
C THR A 519 -2.96 32.53 -20.46
N SER A 520 -1.67 32.19 -20.65
CA SER A 520 -1.29 30.89 -21.20
C SER A 520 -1.58 29.75 -20.22
N ASP A 521 -1.34 29.97 -18.92
CA ASP A 521 -1.63 29.01 -17.87
C ASP A 521 -3.13 28.82 -17.66
N ASP A 522 -3.95 29.86 -17.80
CA ASP A 522 -5.41 29.73 -17.76
C ASP A 522 -5.91 28.76 -18.85
N THR A 523 -5.42 28.90 -20.09
CA THR A 523 -5.78 27.93 -21.16
C THR A 523 -5.27 26.52 -20.89
N ARG A 524 -4.19 26.38 -20.13
CA ARG A 524 -3.61 25.09 -19.74
C ARG A 524 -4.42 24.47 -18.59
N MET A 525 -4.87 25.26 -17.64
CA MET A 525 -5.76 24.86 -16.55
C MET A 525 -7.10 24.40 -17.10
N GLU A 526 -7.70 25.12 -18.06
CA GLU A 526 -8.93 24.68 -18.75
C GLU A 526 -8.76 23.33 -19.44
N LYS A 527 -7.61 23.07 -20.08
CA LYS A 527 -7.31 21.76 -20.68
C LYS A 527 -7.19 20.65 -19.64
N ILE A 528 -6.59 20.93 -18.48
CA ILE A 528 -6.45 19.95 -17.40
C ILE A 528 -7.81 19.66 -16.77
N GLU A 529 -8.62 20.69 -16.52
CA GLU A 529 -10.00 20.54 -16.04
C GLU A 529 -10.84 19.70 -17.02
N TRP A 530 -10.72 19.95 -18.32
CA TRP A 530 -11.39 19.15 -19.35
C TRP A 530 -10.96 17.67 -19.33
N VAL A 531 -9.65 17.39 -19.18
CA VAL A 531 -9.14 16.02 -19.06
C VAL A 531 -9.63 15.35 -17.77
N GLN A 532 -9.63 16.07 -16.65
CA GLN A 532 -10.04 15.56 -15.34
C GLN A 532 -11.54 15.29 -15.29
N GLU A 533 -12.36 16.15 -15.91
CA GLU A 533 -13.80 15.95 -16.02
C GLU A 533 -14.14 14.75 -16.91
N ARG A 534 -13.33 14.47 -17.94
CA ARG A 534 -13.47 13.27 -18.76
C ARG A 534 -13.07 11.98 -18.04
N LEU A 535 -12.11 12.06 -17.12
CA LEU A 535 -11.62 10.94 -16.29
C LEU A 535 -12.43 10.76 -14.99
N ARG A 536 -13.44 11.60 -14.75
CA ARG A 536 -14.24 11.63 -13.52
C ARG A 536 -14.98 10.32 -13.24
N ASP A 537 -15.33 9.58 -14.30
CA ASP A 537 -16.15 8.37 -14.26
C ASP A 537 -15.40 7.10 -14.71
N ASP A 538 -14.10 6.98 -14.43
CA ASP A 538 -13.29 5.81 -14.76
C ASP A 538 -13.90 4.49 -14.24
N PHE A 539 -14.56 4.52 -13.08
CA PHE A 539 -15.20 3.33 -12.50
C PHE A 539 -16.40 2.87 -13.33
N ALA A 540 -17.27 3.78 -13.77
CA ALA A 540 -18.45 3.45 -14.56
C ALA A 540 -18.08 2.98 -15.97
N ALA A 541 -17.11 3.63 -16.62
CA ALA A 541 -16.57 3.21 -17.91
C ALA A 541 -15.92 1.81 -17.84
N ASN A 542 -15.10 1.56 -16.82
CA ASN A 542 -14.48 0.25 -16.59
C ASN A 542 -15.51 -0.83 -16.24
N GLN A 543 -16.57 -0.49 -15.49
CA GLN A 543 -17.66 -1.41 -15.18
C GLN A 543 -18.42 -1.82 -16.45
N ALA A 544 -18.71 -0.87 -17.35
CA ALA A 544 -19.37 -1.13 -18.62
C ALA A 544 -18.52 -2.02 -19.54
N LEU A 545 -17.22 -1.74 -19.68
CA LEU A 545 -16.28 -2.57 -20.45
C LEU A 545 -16.20 -3.99 -19.88
N ARG A 546 -16.10 -4.14 -18.55
CA ARG A 546 -16.10 -5.46 -17.90
C ARG A 546 -17.41 -6.21 -18.14
N ALA A 547 -18.54 -5.52 -18.19
CA ALA A 547 -19.82 -6.14 -18.50
C ALA A 547 -19.89 -6.65 -19.95
N GLN A 548 -19.35 -5.88 -20.91
CA GLN A 548 -19.23 -6.30 -22.31
C GLN A 548 -18.33 -7.53 -22.45
N PHE A 549 -17.13 -7.52 -21.85
CA PHE A 549 -16.23 -8.67 -21.92
C PHE A 549 -16.81 -9.92 -21.25
N ARG A 550 -17.60 -9.77 -20.16
CA ARG A 550 -18.31 -10.91 -19.55
C ARG A 550 -19.37 -11.50 -20.49
N LYS A 551 -20.07 -10.66 -21.24
CA LYS A 551 -21.06 -11.09 -22.24
C LYS A 551 -20.38 -11.80 -23.41
N GLU A 552 -19.34 -11.19 -23.99
CA GLU A 552 -18.56 -11.78 -25.09
C GLU A 552 -17.92 -13.12 -24.68
N LYS A 553 -17.35 -13.21 -23.47
CA LYS A 553 -16.79 -14.46 -22.94
C LYS A 553 -17.86 -15.54 -22.81
N ARG A 554 -19.08 -15.19 -22.39
CA ARG A 554 -20.21 -16.13 -22.31
C ARG A 554 -20.59 -16.64 -23.68
N GLU A 555 -20.79 -15.74 -24.65
CA GLU A 555 -21.16 -16.10 -26.03
C GLU A 555 -20.08 -16.96 -26.71
N LEU A 556 -18.80 -16.67 -26.48
CA LEU A 556 -17.69 -17.47 -27.02
C LEU A 556 -17.62 -18.87 -26.39
N ASN A 557 -17.86 -18.97 -25.08
CA ASN A 557 -17.91 -20.27 -24.39
C ASN A 557 -19.10 -21.12 -24.85
N GLU A 558 -20.28 -20.51 -25.04
CA GLU A 558 -21.46 -21.19 -25.59
C GLU A 558 -21.19 -21.72 -27.00
N LYS A 559 -20.57 -20.92 -27.88
CA LYS A 559 -20.15 -21.36 -29.23
C LYS A 559 -19.15 -22.52 -29.17
N ARG A 560 -18.12 -22.43 -28.33
CA ARG A 560 -17.14 -23.50 -28.16
C ARG A 560 -17.78 -24.80 -27.65
N ALA A 561 -18.77 -24.71 -26.77
CA ALA A 561 -19.53 -25.86 -26.28
C ALA A 561 -20.36 -26.50 -27.40
N GLN A 562 -21.06 -25.69 -28.21
CA GLN A 562 -21.80 -26.17 -29.38
C GLN A 562 -20.89 -26.84 -30.41
N ASP A 563 -19.73 -26.25 -30.70
CA ASP A 563 -18.74 -26.82 -31.63
C ASP A 563 -18.14 -28.12 -31.09
N ALA A 564 -17.90 -28.22 -29.78
CA ALA A 564 -17.42 -29.45 -29.14
C ALA A 564 -18.47 -30.56 -29.21
N GLU A 565 -19.74 -30.23 -28.99
CA GLU A 565 -20.85 -31.17 -29.12
C GLU A 565 -21.04 -31.65 -30.56
N LEU A 566 -20.95 -30.75 -31.55
CA LEU A 566 -20.98 -31.09 -32.97
C LEU A 566 -19.81 -32.01 -33.37
N ARG A 567 -18.59 -31.71 -32.92
CA ARG A 567 -17.41 -32.59 -33.15
C ARG A 567 -17.62 -33.98 -32.54
N ALA A 568 -18.20 -34.06 -31.35
CA ALA A 568 -18.48 -35.33 -30.69
C ALA A 568 -19.55 -36.15 -31.46
N ARG A 569 -20.66 -35.53 -31.86
CA ARG A 569 -21.73 -36.21 -32.63
C ARG A 569 -21.23 -36.69 -34.00
N CYS A 570 -20.41 -35.88 -34.67
CA CYS A 570 -19.88 -36.18 -36.01
C CYS A 570 -18.55 -36.96 -35.98
N SER A 571 -17.99 -37.26 -34.80
CA SER A 571 -16.68 -37.90 -34.63
C SER A 571 -15.54 -37.21 -35.40
N LEU A 572 -15.54 -35.88 -35.47
CA LEU A 572 -14.55 -35.08 -36.21
C LEU A 572 -13.44 -34.57 -35.28
N SER A 573 -12.17 -34.83 -35.63
CA SER A 573 -10.99 -34.37 -34.87
C SER A 573 -10.40 -33.04 -35.38
N ILE A 574 -11.13 -32.30 -36.23
CA ILE A 574 -10.64 -31.10 -36.92
C ILE A 574 -11.21 -29.84 -36.23
N PRO A 575 -10.42 -28.76 -36.06
CA PRO A 575 -10.94 -27.49 -35.54
C PRO A 575 -11.94 -26.86 -36.52
N LEU A 576 -13.23 -26.91 -36.17
CA LEU A 576 -14.30 -26.11 -36.78
C LEU A 576 -13.99 -24.61 -36.72
N VAL A 577 -14.17 -23.97 -37.88
CA VAL A 577 -14.04 -22.52 -38.12
C VAL A 577 -15.44 -21.91 -38.05
N PRO A 578 -15.59 -20.61 -37.70
CA PRO A 578 -16.90 -19.95 -37.72
C PRO A 578 -17.60 -20.09 -39.08
N GLU A 579 -18.93 -20.27 -39.04
CA GLU A 579 -19.74 -20.39 -40.26
C GLU A 579 -19.61 -19.15 -41.15
N ASP A 580 -19.26 -19.35 -42.42
CA ASP A 580 -19.26 -18.28 -43.40
C ASP A 580 -20.70 -17.99 -43.88
N PRO A 581 -21.11 -16.71 -44.01
CA PRO A 581 -22.44 -16.36 -44.49
C PRO A 581 -22.77 -16.89 -45.89
N ASN A 582 -21.77 -17.19 -46.72
CA ASN A 582 -21.98 -17.80 -48.03
C ASN A 582 -22.35 -19.29 -47.91
N ASP A 583 -21.70 -20.03 -47.00
CA ASP A 583 -22.00 -21.44 -46.73
C ASP A 583 -23.43 -21.62 -46.23
N ARG A 584 -23.89 -20.70 -45.36
CA ARG A 584 -25.29 -20.65 -44.91
C ARG A 584 -26.29 -20.48 -46.05
N LYS A 585 -25.97 -19.67 -47.05
CA LYS A 585 -26.84 -19.44 -48.23
C LYS A 585 -26.87 -20.68 -49.12
N VAL A 586 -25.72 -21.31 -49.36
CA VAL A 586 -25.61 -22.53 -50.18
C VAL A 586 -26.33 -23.70 -49.50
N ALA A 587 -26.13 -23.91 -48.20
CA ALA A 587 -26.85 -24.92 -47.43
C ALA A 587 -28.37 -24.68 -47.44
N GLY A 588 -28.79 -23.42 -47.29
CA GLY A 588 -30.20 -23.04 -47.39
C GLY A 588 -30.80 -23.23 -48.79
N MET A 589 -30.00 -23.13 -49.85
CA MET A 589 -30.43 -23.42 -51.22
C MET A 589 -30.56 -24.94 -51.44
N LEU A 590 -29.59 -25.73 -50.97
CA LEU A 590 -29.62 -27.21 -51.06
C LEU A 590 -30.80 -27.82 -50.30
N LEU A 591 -31.17 -27.27 -49.13
CA LEU A 591 -32.37 -27.72 -48.40
C LEU A 591 -33.67 -27.46 -49.18
N ARG A 592 -33.73 -26.37 -49.97
CA ARG A 592 -34.91 -26.04 -50.78
C ARG A 592 -35.04 -26.90 -52.04
N TYR A 593 -33.93 -27.41 -52.57
CA TYR A 593 -33.93 -28.29 -53.75
C TYR A 593 -34.14 -29.78 -53.42
N ARG A 594 -34.19 -30.15 -52.13
CA ARG A 594 -34.58 -31.51 -51.69
C ARG A 594 -36.10 -31.72 -51.70
N GLY A 595 -36.81 -31.02 -52.60
CA GLY A 595 -38.24 -31.17 -52.84
C GLY A 595 -38.49 -32.12 -54.01
N VAL A 596 -38.36 -33.41 -53.76
CA VAL A 596 -39.17 -34.41 -54.45
C VAL A 596 -39.90 -35.13 -53.34
N ASP A 597 -40.99 -34.50 -52.86
CA ASP A 597 -41.87 -35.09 -51.86
C ASP A 597 -42.30 -36.47 -52.39
N SER A 598 -42.09 -37.51 -51.59
CA SER A 598 -42.52 -38.85 -51.97
C SER A 598 -44.05 -38.91 -52.04
N HIS A 599 -44.62 -39.71 -52.94
CA HIS A 599 -46.08 -39.84 -53.13
C HIS A 599 -46.84 -40.04 -51.80
N ASN A 600 -46.21 -40.72 -50.83
CA ASN A 600 -46.76 -40.99 -49.50
C ASN A 600 -46.95 -39.71 -48.66
N GLU A 601 -46.02 -38.76 -48.68
CA GLU A 601 -46.13 -37.51 -47.90
C GLU A 601 -47.23 -36.60 -48.46
N GLN A 602 -47.50 -36.70 -49.76
CA GLN A 602 -48.58 -35.97 -50.42
C GLN A 602 -49.96 -36.58 -50.12
N GLU A 603 -50.05 -37.91 -49.94
CA GLU A 603 -51.24 -38.60 -49.46
C GLU A 603 -51.52 -38.33 -47.98
N GLU A 604 -50.49 -38.32 -47.13
CA GLU A 604 -50.64 -37.99 -45.71
C GLU A 604 -51.15 -36.56 -45.51
N ARG A 605 -50.60 -35.58 -46.23
CA ARG A 605 -51.11 -34.20 -46.19
C ARG A 605 -52.53 -34.07 -46.71
N ARG A 606 -52.92 -34.89 -47.69
CA ARG A 606 -54.29 -34.90 -48.23
C ARG A 606 -55.26 -35.53 -47.22
N ASN A 607 -54.85 -36.58 -46.52
CA ASN A 607 -55.62 -37.24 -45.46
C ASN A 607 -55.72 -36.36 -44.20
N GLU A 608 -54.67 -35.62 -43.85
CA GLU A 608 -54.72 -34.62 -42.77
C GLU A 608 -55.63 -33.44 -43.10
N ALA A 609 -55.63 -32.98 -44.35
CA ALA A 609 -56.57 -31.96 -44.80
C ALA A 609 -58.03 -32.47 -44.84
N ALA A 610 -58.24 -33.73 -45.22
CA ALA A 610 -59.56 -34.36 -45.25
C ALA A 610 -60.10 -34.69 -43.84
N SER A 611 -59.23 -34.93 -42.86
CA SER A 611 -59.60 -35.23 -41.47
C SER A 611 -59.80 -33.99 -40.61
N ARG A 612 -59.40 -32.81 -41.07
CA ARG A 612 -59.69 -31.55 -40.39
C ARG A 612 -61.14 -31.13 -40.64
N ARG A 613 -61.90 -30.97 -39.55
CA ARG A 613 -63.26 -30.43 -39.61
C ARG A 613 -63.24 -28.99 -40.14
N ILE A 614 -64.06 -28.73 -41.14
CA ILE A 614 -64.09 -27.46 -41.90
C ILE A 614 -64.69 -26.30 -41.07
N PHE A 615 -65.46 -26.59 -40.02
CA PHE A 615 -66.00 -25.57 -39.11
C PHE A 615 -65.60 -25.86 -37.65
N ALA A 616 -65.08 -24.85 -36.97
CA ALA A 616 -64.67 -24.95 -35.58
C ALA A 616 -65.90 -25.04 -34.66
N SER A 617 -66.04 -26.15 -33.92
CA SER A 617 -67.10 -26.28 -32.91
C SER A 617 -66.73 -25.53 -31.64
N THR A 618 -67.44 -24.45 -31.36
CA THR A 618 -67.61 -23.87 -30.03
C THR A 618 -68.49 -24.80 -29.16
N LEU A 619 -68.18 -24.86 -27.85
CA LEU A 619 -68.96 -25.30 -26.66
C LEU A 619 -68.02 -26.09 -25.71
N THR A 620 -67.36 -25.47 -24.72
CA THR A 620 -67.78 -25.08 -23.33
C THR A 620 -68.09 -26.24 -22.37
N GLY A 621 -67.29 -26.32 -21.29
CA GLY A 621 -67.59 -26.94 -20.00
C GLY A 621 -66.57 -26.48 -18.93
N PRO A 622 -66.94 -26.27 -17.65
CA PRO A 622 -66.47 -25.14 -16.84
C PRO A 622 -65.66 -25.51 -15.56
N SER A 623 -65.23 -24.46 -14.82
CA SER A 623 -64.61 -24.39 -13.45
C SER A 623 -63.09 -24.11 -13.50
N THR A 624 -62.47 -23.05 -12.96
CA THR A 624 -62.85 -21.93 -12.07
C THR A 624 -61.87 -20.75 -12.28
N SER A 625 -62.37 -19.52 -12.15
CA SER A 625 -61.71 -18.20 -12.08
C SER A 625 -60.55 -18.11 -11.05
N SER A 626 -59.56 -17.20 -11.08
CA SER A 626 -59.36 -15.92 -11.79
C SER A 626 -57.89 -15.45 -11.65
N SER A 627 -57.30 -14.88 -12.70
CA SER A 627 -56.59 -13.59 -12.64
C SER A 627 -56.34 -13.08 -14.06
N ASP A 628 -57.01 -11.97 -14.38
CA ASP A 628 -57.03 -11.28 -15.67
C ASP A 628 -55.67 -10.72 -16.12
N ALA A 629 -55.35 -10.89 -17.40
CA ALA A 629 -54.46 -10.02 -18.15
C ALA A 629 -55.01 -9.85 -19.58
N PRO A 630 -55.16 -8.62 -20.11
CA PRO A 630 -55.93 -8.38 -21.31
C PRO A 630 -55.13 -8.74 -22.57
N THR A 631 -55.72 -9.56 -23.44
CA THR A 631 -55.21 -9.82 -24.79
C THR A 631 -55.50 -8.62 -25.70
N LEU A 632 -54.46 -7.86 -26.04
CA LEU A 632 -54.51 -6.70 -26.93
C LEU A 632 -55.07 -7.04 -28.32
N SER A 633 -55.89 -6.14 -28.85
CA SER A 633 -56.55 -6.26 -30.15
C SER A 633 -55.54 -6.29 -31.32
N SER A 634 -55.92 -6.87 -32.46
CA SER A 634 -55.08 -6.96 -33.65
C SER A 634 -54.59 -5.58 -34.15
N ALA A 635 -55.39 -4.53 -33.92
CA ALA A 635 -55.02 -3.15 -34.22
C ALA A 635 -53.93 -2.60 -33.28
N GLU A 636 -53.95 -3.00 -32.01
CA GLU A 636 -52.92 -2.64 -31.03
C GLU A 636 -51.62 -3.41 -31.26
N ARG A 637 -51.70 -4.68 -31.68
CA ARG A 637 -50.50 -5.45 -32.11
C ARG A 637 -49.82 -4.83 -33.32
N LEU A 638 -50.60 -4.31 -34.28
CA LEU A 638 -50.07 -3.61 -35.44
C LEU A 638 -49.42 -2.27 -35.04
N LYS A 639 -50.09 -1.47 -34.18
CA LYS A 639 -49.52 -0.24 -33.61
C LYS A 639 -48.23 -0.49 -32.84
N ASP A 640 -48.15 -1.59 -32.10
CA ASP A 640 -46.96 -1.95 -31.32
C ASP A 640 -45.81 -2.44 -32.21
N SER A 641 -46.11 -3.15 -33.31
CA SER A 641 -45.11 -3.51 -34.33
C SER A 641 -44.57 -2.29 -35.09
N ILE A 642 -45.44 -1.31 -35.40
CA ILE A 642 -45.06 -0.05 -36.04
C ILE A 642 -44.22 0.80 -35.07
N ARG A 643 -44.59 0.83 -33.78
CA ARG A 643 -43.81 1.50 -32.72
C ARG A 643 -42.43 0.87 -32.54
N ARG A 644 -42.32 -0.46 -32.55
CA ARG A 644 -41.02 -1.17 -32.51
C ARG A 644 -40.18 -0.90 -33.77
N ARG A 645 -40.80 -0.82 -34.95
CA ARG A 645 -40.11 -0.50 -36.21
C ARG A 645 -39.66 0.97 -36.28
N ARG A 646 -40.41 1.89 -35.64
CA ARG A 646 -40.05 3.31 -35.47
C ARG A 646 -38.89 3.47 -34.48
N ASN A 647 -38.95 2.81 -33.32
CA ASN A 647 -37.88 2.83 -32.32
C ASN A 647 -36.58 2.18 -32.84
N ARG A 648 -36.67 1.18 -33.72
CA ARG A 648 -35.49 0.58 -34.38
C ARG A 648 -34.83 1.53 -35.38
N ARG A 649 -35.62 2.37 -36.09
CA ARG A 649 -35.09 3.40 -37.01
C ARG A 649 -34.53 4.63 -36.28
N ILE A 650 -35.00 4.92 -35.07
CA ILE A 650 -34.50 6.03 -34.24
C ILE A 650 -33.16 5.66 -33.59
N ASN A 651 -32.92 4.38 -33.26
CA ASN A 651 -31.65 3.92 -32.68
C ASN A 651 -30.49 3.64 -33.67
N ASP A 652 -30.75 3.65 -34.99
CA ASP A 652 -29.71 3.43 -36.02
C ASP A 652 -29.10 4.73 -36.57
N LYS A 653 -29.49 5.90 -36.04
CA LYS A 653 -28.86 7.18 -36.34
C LYS A 653 -28.50 7.92 -35.06
N PHE A 654 -27.26 7.69 -34.61
CA PHE A 654 -26.46 8.57 -33.74
C PHE A 654 -27.12 9.03 -32.42
N GLU A 655 -26.64 8.52 -31.29
CA GLU A 655 -26.43 9.38 -30.11
C GLU A 655 -25.41 8.78 -29.13
N PHE A 656 -24.45 9.63 -28.76
CA PHE A 656 -23.73 9.57 -27.50
C PHE A 656 -24.73 9.41 -26.35
N GLY A 657 -24.35 8.65 -25.32
CA GLY A 657 -25.19 8.47 -24.13
C GLY A 657 -25.58 9.80 -23.49
N PRO A 658 -26.73 9.84 -22.77
CA PRO A 658 -27.25 11.07 -22.20
C PRO A 658 -26.27 11.64 -21.18
N ALA A 659 -26.09 12.97 -21.19
CA ALA A 659 -25.34 13.69 -20.17
C ALA A 659 -25.90 13.33 -18.77
N PRO A 660 -25.06 13.00 -17.78
CA PRO A 660 -25.54 12.67 -16.46
C PRO A 660 -26.24 13.88 -15.84
N LYS A 661 -27.41 13.61 -15.24
CA LYS A 661 -28.16 14.56 -14.42
C LYS A 661 -27.24 15.07 -13.31
N LYS A 662 -27.16 16.38 -13.13
CA LYS A 662 -26.47 17.03 -12.01
C LYS A 662 -26.97 16.43 -10.69
N SER A 663 -26.16 15.60 -10.04
CA SER A 663 -26.37 15.17 -8.67
C SER A 663 -26.02 16.31 -7.73
N SER A 664 -26.96 16.68 -6.86
CA SER A 664 -26.88 17.79 -5.89
C SER A 664 -26.03 17.50 -4.65
N LEU A 665 -24.86 16.90 -4.82
CA LEU A 665 -23.89 16.72 -3.74
C LEU A 665 -22.61 17.46 -4.10
N ALA A 666 -22.62 18.75 -3.79
CA ALA A 666 -21.45 19.60 -3.85
C ALA A 666 -20.60 19.40 -2.59
N LEU A 667 -19.38 18.89 -2.78
CA LEU A 667 -18.28 19.12 -1.83
C LEU A 667 -17.23 19.99 -2.54
N GLY A 668 -17.27 21.28 -2.20
CA GLY A 668 -16.09 22.15 -2.12
C GLY A 668 -15.53 22.77 -3.40
N ILE A 669 -16.22 23.78 -3.94
CA ILE A 669 -15.76 25.16 -4.21
C ILE A 669 -16.94 25.87 -4.90
N VAL A 670 -17.58 26.82 -4.22
CA VAL A 670 -18.72 27.59 -4.75
C VAL A 670 -18.21 28.92 -5.29
N LYS A 671 -18.29 29.11 -6.62
CA LYS A 671 -18.15 30.43 -7.26
C LYS A 671 -19.51 31.13 -7.18
N LYS A 672 -19.61 32.20 -6.38
CA LYS A 672 -20.84 33.01 -6.24
C LYS A 672 -21.12 33.70 -7.58
N THR A 673 -22.20 33.31 -8.26
CA THR A 673 -22.68 33.96 -9.49
C THR A 673 -23.63 35.08 -9.12
N VAL A 674 -23.33 36.29 -9.60
CA VAL A 674 -24.22 37.46 -9.50
C VAL A 674 -25.31 37.32 -10.55
N LYS A 675 -26.58 37.33 -10.13
CA LYS A 675 -27.73 37.53 -11.02
C LYS A 675 -28.16 38.99 -10.92
N GLN A 676 -28.12 39.70 -12.05
CA GLN A 676 -28.93 40.91 -12.27
C GLN A 676 -30.37 40.47 -12.57
N GLU A 677 -31.36 41.04 -11.88
CA GLU A 677 -32.28 42.03 -12.44
C GLU A 677 -33.32 42.50 -11.39
N GLN A 678 -33.45 43.84 -11.34
CA GLN A 678 -34.68 44.65 -11.22
C GLN A 678 -35.52 44.63 -9.92
N GLN A 679 -35.29 45.71 -9.15
CA GLN A 679 -36.20 46.76 -8.62
C GLN A 679 -37.69 46.50 -8.29
N GLU A 680 -38.11 47.24 -7.25
CA GLU A 680 -39.44 47.48 -6.64
C GLU A 680 -39.87 46.48 -5.55
N ASP A 681 -40.27 46.86 -4.33
CA ASP A 681 -40.25 48.10 -3.53
C ASP A 681 -40.58 47.73 -2.06
N GLU A 682 -40.05 48.55 -1.14
CA GLU A 682 -40.62 49.02 0.16
C GLU A 682 -41.39 48.07 1.10
N ASP A 683 -40.81 47.80 2.29
CA ASP A 683 -41.23 48.37 3.60
C ASP A 683 -40.88 47.51 4.85
N ASP A 684 -40.15 48.16 5.78
CA ASP A 684 -40.25 48.21 7.25
C ASP A 684 -40.47 46.93 8.11
N ASP A 685 -39.53 46.62 9.02
CA ASP A 685 -39.58 47.12 10.41
C ASP A 685 -38.50 46.53 11.37
N GLU A 686 -38.31 47.25 12.46
CA GLU A 686 -37.23 47.32 13.47
C GLU A 686 -36.80 46.09 14.30
N CYS A 687 -35.51 46.12 14.67
CA CYS A 687 -34.90 46.07 16.01
C CYS A 687 -35.59 45.29 17.16
N SER A 688 -34.86 44.38 17.83
CA SER A 688 -34.25 44.62 19.17
C SER A 688 -33.92 43.35 19.97
N ILE A 689 -32.90 43.54 20.82
CA ILE A 689 -32.29 42.65 21.81
C ILE A 689 -33.23 42.49 23.03
N VAL A 690 -33.23 41.34 23.72
CA VAL A 690 -33.02 41.11 25.19
C VAL A 690 -33.34 39.64 25.50
N GLY A 691 -32.55 39.02 26.39
CA GLY A 691 -32.70 37.63 26.81
C GLY A 691 -33.68 37.38 27.97
N ASP A 692 -33.77 36.10 28.32
CA ASP A 692 -33.71 35.51 29.67
C ASP A 692 -34.69 34.34 29.88
N SER A 693 -34.15 33.31 30.52
CA SER A 693 -34.70 32.24 31.38
C SER A 693 -36.08 31.58 31.19
N SER A 694 -36.05 30.26 31.44
CA SER A 694 -37.01 29.42 32.20
C SER A 694 -38.04 28.52 31.47
N THR A 695 -37.73 27.22 31.50
CA THR A 695 -38.52 26.05 31.98
C THR A 695 -40.03 25.90 31.73
N LEU A 696 -40.41 24.77 31.10
CA LEU A 696 -41.55 23.83 31.36
C LEU A 696 -41.61 22.83 30.16
N VAL A 697 -41.22 21.55 30.27
CA VAL A 697 -41.91 20.33 30.75
C VAL A 697 -43.27 20.04 30.08
N ASP A 698 -43.33 18.86 29.42
CA ASP A 698 -44.46 17.94 29.11
C ASP A 698 -44.64 17.64 27.60
N VAL A 699 -44.96 16.45 27.09
CA VAL A 699 -44.94 15.03 27.49
C VAL A 699 -45.32 14.22 26.22
N LYS A 700 -44.69 13.05 26.03
CA LYS A 700 -45.09 11.82 25.28
C LYS A 700 -45.78 11.88 23.90
N ASP A 701 -45.26 11.12 22.94
CA ASP A 701 -45.67 9.75 22.53
C ASP A 701 -44.76 9.36 21.34
N GLY A 702 -44.15 8.17 21.19
CA GLY A 702 -44.66 6.82 21.43
C GLY A 702 -45.10 6.22 20.09
N LYS A 703 -44.20 5.51 19.37
CA LYS A 703 -44.58 4.38 18.49
C LYS A 703 -43.37 3.59 17.96
N ASP A 704 -43.34 2.33 18.39
CA ASP A 704 -42.59 1.19 17.90
C ASP A 704 -42.88 0.90 16.42
N GLU A 705 -41.85 0.52 15.65
CA GLU A 705 -41.97 -0.51 14.59
C GLU A 705 -40.63 -1.28 14.42
N LYS A 706 -40.63 -2.56 14.83
CA LYS A 706 -39.80 -3.66 14.27
C LYS A 706 -40.41 -4.11 12.93
N PRO A 707 -39.69 -4.67 11.94
CA PRO A 707 -39.15 -6.06 11.97
C PRO A 707 -37.95 -6.30 10.99
N PRO A 708 -37.59 -7.54 10.55
CA PRO A 708 -37.36 -8.82 11.25
C PRO A 708 -35.93 -9.39 11.06
N GLU A 709 -35.63 -10.42 11.86
CA GLU A 709 -34.49 -11.35 11.72
C GLU A 709 -34.77 -12.50 10.73
N GLY A 710 -33.69 -13.08 10.20
CA GLY A 710 -33.62 -14.42 9.58
C GLY A 710 -33.62 -14.41 8.05
N GLY A 711 -32.70 -15.03 7.31
CA GLY A 711 -31.64 -15.98 7.60
C GLY A 711 -31.26 -16.71 6.29
N SER A 712 -30.08 -17.35 6.27
CA SER A 712 -29.49 -18.16 5.18
C SER A 712 -28.93 -17.36 3.99
N GLY A 713 -27.69 -17.52 3.51
CA GLY A 713 -26.75 -18.64 3.62
C GLY A 713 -26.45 -19.14 2.20
N LEU A 714 -25.18 -19.06 1.77
CA LEU A 714 -24.50 -19.73 0.63
C LEU A 714 -23.20 -18.91 0.37
N VAL A 715 -22.04 -19.25 0.93
CA VAL A 715 -21.12 -20.35 0.56
C VAL A 715 -20.93 -20.47 -0.95
N ALA A 716 -19.76 -20.04 -1.42
CA ALA A 716 -19.16 -20.50 -2.66
C ALA A 716 -17.63 -20.50 -2.51
N ASP A 717 -17.12 -21.68 -2.19
CA ASP A 717 -15.76 -22.11 -2.50
C ASP A 717 -15.50 -21.98 -4.00
N TYR A 718 -14.26 -21.70 -4.41
CA TYR A 718 -13.72 -22.31 -5.62
C TYR A 718 -12.20 -22.45 -5.54
N ASP A 719 -11.80 -23.71 -5.49
CA ASP A 719 -10.45 -24.22 -5.54
C ASP A 719 -9.82 -24.07 -6.94
N SER A 720 -8.52 -23.81 -6.87
CA SER A 720 -7.41 -24.29 -7.71
C SER A 720 -7.68 -25.18 -8.94
N SER A 721 -7.14 -24.75 -10.09
CA SER A 721 -6.34 -25.53 -11.07
C SER A 721 -5.92 -24.53 -12.16
N GLY A 722 -4.75 -24.52 -12.81
CA GLY A 722 -3.63 -25.44 -12.98
C GLY A 722 -2.99 -25.08 -14.35
N SER A 723 -1.69 -25.35 -14.52
CA SER A 723 -0.86 -25.27 -15.76
C SER A 723 -0.64 -23.86 -16.36
N GLU A 724 0.58 -23.43 -16.74
CA GLU A 724 1.82 -24.12 -17.13
C GLU A 724 3.08 -23.55 -16.47
#